data_AF-A0A317MUG7-F1
#
_entry.id   AF-A0A317MUG7-F1
#
_cell.length_a   1.000
_cell.length_b   1.000
_cell.length_c   1.000
_cell.angle_alpha   90.00
_cell.angle_beta   90.00
_cell.angle_gamma   90.00
#
_symmetry.space_group_name_H-M   'P 1'
#
loop_
_entity.id
_entity.type
_entity.pdbx_description
1 polymer ?
#
loop_
_entity_poly.entity_id
_entity_poly.type
_entity_poly.pdbx_seq_one_letter_code
_entity_poly.pdbx_strand_id
1 'polypeptide(L)'
;MPDDSASAPFSSAAAHAEVLAYHARSKHRRERYAAGPETLDWSAQPDPFRHWEGSERIMLAQPDLAAGPDWSRLCLPGGVPPQALDLDAIGTLLALSFGIAAWKELGPDRWAVRCNPSSGNLHPSEVWLICRHIPGLDDGLYHYAPREHALECRARFAPAAPGIAELYVALSSVHWREAWKYGERAFRYCQLDSGHALGALRYAAALLGWETRPVALSHAELMHGLGLDRDTDFPGKAEREDAEWLCALGPQALASAAAALPNAADRPQWFGRANRLDRYPMYRWPAIDAVAAATCFPAPPPAAAAAPVELPVRDLASGGPSAASLLRARRSAQRFERDARLPLADFWRLLDALLPRPAQLPWDVWPQPVRVHPLLFVHRVDGLEPGLYALPRSPAALATLRTALQADFEWRRPDGCPPHLPLYCLLCGDTQRSARALGCGQAIAGDGMFAVAMLAEFAAPLREAPWTYRTLHQEAGLLGQVLYLEATALGLAGTGIGCFFDDAGHELYGLQDQSLQTVYHFTVGRAVTDARILSLPPYPAPGSAAATPATPHAPETRTMSGERTFQRLTPAEAQQMIAHETELLLLDSRDATDYARGHINGAVHLDGRSISKTLRATAKARPLLIYCYHGNASQTWAQTFADFGFQRVFDLCGGYTAWQAHLADTLLPSPDTRELPFALSAWLELQGFGRVLDAALPGSGVTPLMRACQLGATEIVEALLKLGADVHASNSDGNQALWLACYADAPALIEALVAAGADPDHRNDSGVSTLMYAASAGKTACVERLLALGADPTPESADGFTALDMAANRECLNLLRKARKPNA
;
A
#
# COMPACT_ATOMS: atom_id res chain seq x y z
N MET A 1 3.53 -32.72 -6.57
CA MET A 1 2.82 -33.05 -5.31
C MET A 1 3.06 -31.90 -4.35
N PRO A 2 2.05 -31.10 -3.98
CA PRO A 2 2.12 -30.27 -2.80
C PRO A 2 1.44 -30.98 -1.63
N ASP A 3 2.02 -30.77 -0.46
CA ASP A 3 1.68 -31.34 0.84
C ASP A 3 0.28 -30.89 1.29
N ASP A 4 -0.69 -31.82 1.26
CA ASP A 4 -2.01 -31.68 1.91
C ASP A 4 -1.80 -31.91 3.42
N SER A 5 -1.25 -30.91 4.10
CA SER A 5 -1.46 -30.78 5.54
C SER A 5 -2.44 -29.64 5.76
N ALA A 6 -3.68 -29.98 6.14
CA ALA A 6 -4.46 -29.08 6.95
C ALA A 6 -3.59 -28.77 8.18
N SER A 7 -3.01 -27.58 8.21
CA SER A 7 -2.08 -27.17 9.26
C SER A 7 -2.76 -27.39 10.61
N ALA A 8 -2.15 -28.20 11.47
CA ALA A 8 -2.66 -28.40 12.83
C ALA A 8 -2.89 -27.02 13.49
N PRO A 9 -4.00 -26.83 14.24
CA PRO A 9 -4.29 -25.55 14.85
C PRO A 9 -3.12 -25.10 15.72
N PHE A 10 -2.69 -23.86 15.55
CA PHE A 10 -1.62 -23.28 16.36
C PHE A 10 -1.97 -23.39 17.85
N SER A 11 -0.98 -23.72 18.68
CA SER A 11 -1.11 -23.45 20.11
C SER A 11 -1.23 -21.93 20.31
N SER A 12 -1.90 -21.48 21.37
CA SER A 12 -2.08 -20.04 21.65
C SER A 12 -0.74 -19.27 21.67
N ALA A 13 0.31 -19.86 22.23
CA ALA A 13 1.65 -19.26 22.25
C ALA A 13 2.28 -19.15 20.85
N ALA A 14 2.11 -20.16 20.00
CA ALA A 14 2.62 -20.15 18.62
C ALA A 14 1.85 -19.15 17.74
N ALA A 15 0.53 -19.08 17.90
CA ALA A 15 -0.32 -18.08 17.23
C ALA A 15 0.08 -16.65 17.61
N HIS A 16 0.27 -16.39 18.92
CA HIS A 16 0.75 -15.10 19.40
C HIS A 16 2.11 -14.71 18.79
N ALA A 17 3.06 -15.65 18.75
CA ALA A 17 4.38 -15.42 18.15
C ALA A 17 4.28 -15.12 16.64
N GLU A 18 3.44 -15.86 15.90
CA GLU A 18 3.24 -15.63 14.47
C GLU A 18 2.64 -14.25 14.18
N VAL A 19 1.65 -13.82 14.98
CA VAL A 19 1.06 -12.48 14.85
C VAL A 19 2.09 -11.38 15.08
N LEU A 20 2.93 -11.50 16.11
CA LEU A 20 4.01 -10.52 16.36
C LEU A 20 5.05 -10.53 15.24
N ALA A 21 5.40 -11.71 14.73
CA ALA A 21 6.31 -11.85 13.60
C ALA A 21 5.74 -11.21 12.33
N TYR A 22 4.47 -11.47 12.02
CA TYR A 22 3.76 -10.85 10.91
C TYR A 22 3.68 -9.34 11.06
N HIS A 23 3.33 -8.83 12.24
CA HIS A 23 3.28 -7.39 12.49
C HIS A 23 4.66 -6.76 12.24
N ALA A 24 5.73 -7.28 12.83
CA ALA A 24 7.08 -6.76 12.63
C ALA A 24 7.56 -6.81 11.17
N ARG A 25 7.19 -7.86 10.44
CA ARG A 25 7.51 -8.09 9.02
C ARG A 25 6.80 -7.10 8.10
N SER A 26 5.53 -6.81 8.38
CA SER A 26 4.65 -5.95 7.57
C SER A 26 4.78 -4.44 7.87
N LYS A 27 5.71 -4.03 8.74
CA LYS A 27 5.99 -2.60 9.02
C LYS A 27 6.68 -1.92 7.84
N HIS A 28 6.34 -0.67 7.57
CA HIS A 28 7.22 0.20 6.79
C HIS A 28 8.19 0.90 7.73
N ARG A 29 9.44 0.99 7.31
CA ARG A 29 10.53 1.68 8.01
C ARG A 29 11.10 2.75 7.09
N ARG A 30 11.76 3.77 7.64
CA ARG A 30 12.33 4.85 6.81
C ARG A 30 13.35 4.32 5.81
N GLU A 31 14.06 3.25 6.18
CA GLU A 31 15.11 2.62 5.40
C GLU A 31 14.56 1.62 4.38
N ARG A 32 13.36 1.05 4.62
CA ARG A 32 12.72 0.08 3.72
C ARG A 32 11.22 -0.02 3.92
N TYR A 33 10.49 -0.19 2.82
CA TYR A 33 9.09 -0.59 2.88
C TYR A 33 8.96 -2.09 3.23
N ALA A 34 7.82 -2.51 3.80
CA ALA A 34 7.43 -3.91 3.87
C ALA A 34 7.49 -4.57 2.48
N ALA A 35 7.79 -5.86 2.42
CA ALA A 35 7.98 -6.53 1.15
C ALA A 35 6.68 -6.51 0.34
N GLY A 36 6.79 -6.03 -0.89
CA GLY A 36 5.75 -5.98 -1.89
C GLY A 36 6.24 -6.61 -3.18
N PRO A 37 5.36 -6.76 -4.19
CA PRO A 37 5.76 -7.23 -5.50
C PRO A 37 6.81 -6.27 -6.11
N GLU A 38 7.87 -6.82 -6.68
CA GLU A 38 8.92 -6.03 -7.36
C GLU A 38 8.42 -5.36 -8.64
N THR A 39 7.45 -6.00 -9.31
CA THR A 39 6.79 -5.48 -10.51
C THR A 39 5.29 -5.71 -10.43
N LEU A 40 4.52 -4.77 -10.98
CA LEU A 40 3.06 -4.86 -11.07
C LEU A 40 2.64 -4.83 -12.54
N ASP A 41 1.96 -5.87 -12.99
CA ASP A 41 1.26 -5.86 -14.26
C ASP A 41 -0.19 -5.43 -14.05
N TRP A 42 -0.45 -4.13 -14.22
CA TRP A 42 -1.79 -3.56 -14.09
C TRP A 42 -2.80 -4.13 -15.10
N SER A 43 -2.35 -4.72 -16.22
CA SER A 43 -3.24 -5.40 -17.16
C SER A 43 -3.72 -6.76 -16.66
N ALA A 44 -3.02 -7.32 -15.67
CA ALA A 44 -3.35 -8.55 -14.96
C ALA A 44 -3.84 -8.28 -13.51
N GLN A 45 -4.39 -7.09 -13.25
CA GLN A 45 -5.03 -6.81 -11.96
C GLN A 45 -6.11 -7.86 -11.64
N PRO A 46 -6.17 -8.43 -10.42
CA PRO A 46 -7.21 -9.37 -10.04
C PRO A 46 -8.59 -8.76 -10.22
N ASP A 47 -9.53 -9.56 -10.73
CA ASP A 47 -10.91 -9.12 -10.91
C ASP A 47 -11.46 -8.62 -9.55
N PRO A 48 -11.90 -7.35 -9.45
CA PRO A 48 -12.48 -6.83 -8.22
C PRO A 48 -13.88 -7.40 -7.97
N PHE A 49 -14.42 -8.24 -8.85
CA PHE A 49 -15.75 -8.84 -8.74
C PHE A 49 -15.68 -10.37 -8.68
N ARG A 50 -16.08 -10.92 -7.54
CA ARG A 50 -16.40 -12.35 -7.44
C ARG A 50 -17.77 -12.59 -8.07
N HIS A 51 -17.87 -13.65 -8.85
CA HIS A 51 -19.14 -14.17 -9.36
C HIS A 51 -19.15 -15.69 -9.26
N TRP A 52 -20.36 -16.24 -9.23
CA TRP A 52 -20.60 -17.67 -9.05
C TRP A 52 -21.26 -18.25 -10.29
N GLU A 53 -20.43 -18.77 -11.20
CA GLU A 53 -20.88 -19.30 -12.48
C GLU A 53 -21.83 -20.50 -12.27
N GLY A 54 -23.04 -20.41 -12.81
CA GLY A 54 -24.09 -21.41 -12.63
C GLY A 54 -25.03 -21.17 -11.44
N SER A 55 -24.85 -20.08 -10.68
CA SER A 55 -25.84 -19.62 -9.72
C SER A 55 -26.95 -18.79 -10.39
N GLU A 56 -28.18 -18.95 -9.92
CA GLU A 56 -29.31 -18.09 -10.31
C GLU A 56 -29.05 -16.65 -9.84
N ARG A 57 -29.36 -15.68 -10.71
CA ARG A 57 -29.17 -14.25 -10.43
C ARG A 57 -30.50 -13.52 -10.30
N ILE A 58 -30.65 -12.75 -9.22
CA ILE A 58 -31.83 -11.97 -8.88
C ILE A 58 -31.43 -10.50 -8.86
N MET A 59 -31.96 -9.72 -9.80
CA MET A 59 -31.65 -8.29 -9.91
C MET A 59 -32.33 -7.50 -8.80
N LEU A 60 -31.60 -6.55 -8.21
CA LEU A 60 -32.11 -5.71 -7.12
C LEU A 60 -32.51 -4.32 -7.65
N ALA A 61 -33.52 -3.73 -7.02
CA ALA A 61 -33.95 -2.37 -7.30
C ALA A 61 -32.93 -1.36 -6.77
N GLN A 62 -32.66 -0.31 -7.54
CA GLN A 62 -31.82 0.80 -7.07
C GLN A 62 -32.61 1.71 -6.11
N PRO A 63 -31.95 2.25 -5.07
CA PRO A 63 -32.60 3.11 -4.10
C PRO A 63 -32.92 4.48 -4.68
N ASP A 64 -34.01 5.10 -4.22
CA ASP A 64 -34.25 6.53 -4.40
C ASP A 64 -33.33 7.34 -3.48
N LEU A 65 -32.36 8.04 -4.08
CA LEU A 65 -31.38 8.82 -3.33
C LEU A 65 -31.96 10.15 -2.81
N ALA A 66 -33.07 10.65 -3.36
CA ALA A 66 -33.68 11.90 -2.91
C ALA A 66 -34.59 11.69 -1.68
N ALA A 67 -35.10 10.48 -1.50
CA ALA A 67 -35.93 10.10 -0.36
C ALA A 67 -35.12 9.79 0.91
N GLY A 68 -35.79 9.86 2.05
CA GLY A 68 -35.26 9.43 3.35
C GLY A 68 -34.84 10.56 4.31
N PRO A 69 -34.33 10.20 5.49
CA PRO A 69 -33.91 11.16 6.50
C PRO A 69 -32.65 11.92 6.06
N ASP A 70 -32.46 13.13 6.61
CA ASP A 70 -31.15 13.80 6.56
C ASP A 70 -30.15 13.14 7.52
N TRP A 71 -28.88 13.57 7.45
CA TRP A 71 -27.83 13.02 8.30
C TRP A 71 -28.09 13.21 9.80
N SER A 72 -28.63 14.37 10.19
CA SER A 72 -28.92 14.67 11.59
C SER A 72 -29.91 13.66 12.19
N ARG A 73 -30.98 13.38 11.44
CA ARG A 73 -32.03 12.46 11.84
C ARG A 73 -31.58 11.01 11.82
N LEU A 74 -30.67 10.64 10.91
CA LEU A 74 -30.05 9.31 10.91
C LEU A 74 -29.23 9.05 12.18
N CYS A 75 -28.46 10.04 12.64
CA CYS A 75 -27.58 9.91 13.80
C CYS A 75 -28.33 9.89 15.15
N LEU A 76 -29.59 10.34 15.18
CA LEU A 76 -30.42 10.34 16.39
C LEU A 76 -30.95 8.93 16.69
N PRO A 77 -30.80 8.41 17.92
CA PRO A 77 -31.42 7.14 18.33
C PRO A 77 -32.93 7.16 18.08
N GLY A 78 -33.44 6.18 17.34
CA GLY A 78 -34.86 6.09 16.98
C GLY A 78 -35.35 7.19 16.02
N GLY A 79 -34.45 7.96 15.40
CA GLY A 79 -34.80 9.06 14.49
C GLY A 79 -35.45 8.59 13.17
N VAL A 80 -35.24 7.33 12.80
CA VAL A 80 -35.74 6.72 11.55
C VAL A 80 -36.70 5.58 11.89
N PRO A 81 -37.96 5.60 11.40
CA PRO A 81 -38.89 4.51 11.63
C PRO A 81 -38.43 3.24 10.88
N PRO A 82 -38.58 2.04 11.47
CA PRO A 82 -38.17 0.80 10.84
C PRO A 82 -39.04 0.48 9.62
N GLN A 83 -38.39 0.16 8.50
CA GLN A 83 -39.03 -0.32 7.28
C GLN A 83 -39.22 -1.84 7.32
N ALA A 84 -40.16 -2.35 6.51
CA ALA A 84 -40.36 -3.78 6.36
C ALA A 84 -39.10 -4.45 5.79
N LEU A 85 -38.88 -5.70 6.19
CA LEU A 85 -37.76 -6.50 5.72
C LEU A 85 -38.20 -7.26 4.47
N ASP A 86 -37.95 -6.66 3.31
CA ASP A 86 -38.29 -7.17 1.98
C ASP A 86 -37.12 -7.02 0.98
N LEU A 87 -37.29 -7.51 -0.25
CA LEU A 87 -36.25 -7.51 -1.27
C LEU A 87 -35.82 -6.11 -1.71
N ASP A 88 -36.74 -5.13 -1.72
CA ASP A 88 -36.44 -3.74 -2.12
C ASP A 88 -35.61 -3.03 -1.04
N ALA A 89 -35.93 -3.26 0.23
CA ALA A 89 -35.14 -2.76 1.36
C ALA A 89 -33.75 -3.41 1.39
N ILE A 90 -33.64 -4.71 1.09
CA ILE A 90 -32.33 -5.40 0.92
C ILE A 90 -31.54 -4.80 -0.24
N GLY A 91 -32.18 -4.51 -1.37
CA GLY A 91 -31.57 -3.81 -2.50
C GLY A 91 -31.00 -2.46 -2.10
N THR A 92 -31.79 -1.66 -1.37
CA THR A 92 -31.35 -0.36 -0.83
C THR A 92 -30.17 -0.49 0.12
N LEU A 93 -30.22 -1.45 1.06
CA LEU A 93 -29.13 -1.74 2.00
C LEU A 93 -27.82 -1.98 1.23
N LEU A 94 -27.82 -2.94 0.32
CA LEU A 94 -26.63 -3.36 -0.43
C LEU A 94 -26.12 -2.28 -1.37
N ALA A 95 -27.01 -1.52 -2.01
CA ALA A 95 -26.63 -0.41 -2.89
C ALA A 95 -25.88 0.70 -2.14
N LEU A 96 -26.27 0.98 -0.90
CA LEU A 96 -25.73 2.08 -0.09
C LEU A 96 -24.59 1.66 0.85
N SER A 97 -24.40 0.36 1.09
CA SER A 97 -23.25 -0.16 1.83
C SER A 97 -22.10 -0.60 0.91
N PHE A 98 -22.37 -1.43 -0.09
CA PHE A 98 -21.35 -2.18 -0.85
C PHE A 98 -21.45 -2.01 -2.37
N GLY A 99 -22.55 -1.45 -2.86
CA GLY A 99 -22.77 -1.20 -4.28
C GLY A 99 -21.73 -0.28 -4.89
N ILE A 100 -21.63 -0.32 -6.22
CA ILE A 100 -20.86 0.64 -6.97
C ILE A 100 -21.48 2.01 -6.72
N ALA A 101 -20.66 2.95 -6.29
CA ALA A 101 -21.06 4.32 -6.05
C ALA A 101 -20.90 5.17 -7.32
N ALA A 102 -19.85 4.89 -8.12
CA ALA A 102 -19.64 5.44 -9.45
C ALA A 102 -18.62 4.59 -10.22
N TRP A 103 -18.63 4.69 -11.55
CA TRP A 103 -17.49 4.32 -12.37
C TRP A 103 -16.61 5.54 -12.61
N LYS A 104 -15.30 5.35 -12.54
CA LYS A 104 -14.31 6.37 -12.86
C LYS A 104 -13.59 5.98 -14.14
N GLU A 105 -13.28 6.97 -14.97
CA GLU A 105 -12.62 6.76 -16.25
C GLU A 105 -11.60 7.87 -16.51
N LEU A 106 -10.40 7.49 -16.95
CA LEU A 106 -9.33 8.38 -17.38
C LEU A 106 -8.58 7.74 -18.55
N GLY A 107 -8.78 8.27 -19.75
CA GLY A 107 -8.23 7.63 -20.95
C GLY A 107 -8.84 6.23 -21.14
N PRO A 108 -8.04 5.18 -21.39
CA PRO A 108 -8.56 3.82 -21.54
C PRO A 108 -8.87 3.12 -20.21
N ASP A 109 -8.42 3.69 -19.08
CA ASP A 109 -8.56 3.07 -17.78
C ASP A 109 -9.93 3.37 -17.17
N ARG A 110 -10.63 2.32 -16.74
CA ARG A 110 -11.92 2.42 -16.07
C ARG A 110 -11.95 1.56 -14.82
N TRP A 111 -12.36 2.14 -13.69
CA TRP A 111 -12.44 1.43 -12.40
C TRP A 111 -13.71 1.77 -11.63
N ALA A 112 -14.23 0.80 -10.87
CA ALA A 112 -15.38 1.00 -10.00
C ALA A 112 -14.93 1.53 -8.64
N VAL A 113 -15.64 2.53 -8.11
CA VAL A 113 -15.54 2.93 -6.71
C VAL A 113 -16.81 2.54 -5.99
N ARG A 114 -16.71 1.94 -4.80
CA ARG A 114 -17.84 1.43 -4.01
C ARG A 114 -18.24 2.39 -2.89
N CYS A 115 -19.40 2.15 -2.29
CA CYS A 115 -19.89 2.91 -1.14
C CYS A 115 -18.98 2.74 0.08
N ASN A 116 -18.45 1.55 0.34
CA ASN A 116 -17.34 1.33 1.27
C ASN A 116 -15.98 1.62 0.58
N PRO A 117 -15.03 2.29 1.27
CA PRO A 117 -13.67 2.48 0.77
C PRO A 117 -12.89 1.16 0.77
N SER A 118 -11.84 1.09 -0.05
CA SER A 118 -10.89 -0.01 -0.06
C SER A 118 -9.49 0.48 -0.42
N SER A 119 -8.48 -0.15 0.19
CA SER A 119 -7.07 0.15 -0.04
C SER A 119 -6.71 -0.06 -1.51
N GLY A 120 -6.21 1.00 -2.16
CA GLY A 120 -5.85 0.93 -3.58
C GLY A 120 -7.00 0.67 -4.54
N ASN A 121 -8.26 0.75 -4.07
CA ASN A 121 -9.47 0.39 -4.83
C ASN A 121 -9.46 -1.07 -5.33
N LEU A 122 -8.95 -2.00 -4.51
CA LEU A 122 -8.82 -3.42 -4.85
C LEU A 122 -10.03 -4.25 -4.43
N HIS A 123 -10.83 -3.75 -3.48
CA HIS A 123 -12.10 -4.32 -3.03
C HIS A 123 -11.96 -5.78 -2.53
N PRO A 124 -11.20 -6.07 -1.47
CA PRO A 124 -11.08 -7.43 -0.94
C PRO A 124 -12.39 -7.94 -0.32
N SER A 125 -13.28 -7.06 0.13
CA SER A 125 -14.50 -7.43 0.83
C SER A 125 -15.56 -8.05 -0.10
N GLU A 126 -16.06 -9.22 0.29
CA GLU A 126 -17.24 -9.88 -0.29
C GLU A 126 -18.39 -9.92 0.73
N VAL A 127 -19.62 -10.06 0.22
CA VAL A 127 -20.85 -9.89 1.01
C VAL A 127 -21.79 -11.05 0.76
N TRP A 128 -22.24 -11.66 1.85
CA TRP A 128 -23.09 -12.83 1.85
C TRP A 128 -24.37 -12.56 2.64
N LEU A 129 -25.49 -13.11 2.19
CA LEU A 129 -26.79 -12.93 2.83
C LEU A 129 -27.40 -14.29 3.11
N ILE A 130 -27.89 -14.48 4.34
CA ILE A 130 -28.73 -15.61 4.70
C ILE A 130 -30.13 -15.05 4.91
N CYS A 131 -31.05 -15.50 4.07
CA CYS A 131 -32.41 -14.98 3.97
C CYS A 131 -33.39 -16.09 4.38
N ARG A 132 -34.31 -15.77 5.30
CA ARG A 132 -35.42 -16.65 5.68
C ARG A 132 -36.72 -15.85 5.67
N HIS A 133 -37.75 -16.41 5.05
CA HIS A 133 -39.10 -15.85 4.95
C HIS A 133 -39.14 -14.41 4.41
N ILE A 134 -38.22 -14.07 3.51
CA ILE A 134 -38.15 -12.75 2.88
C ILE A 134 -39.21 -12.68 1.77
N PRO A 135 -40.15 -11.72 1.81
CA PRO A 135 -41.12 -11.56 0.73
C PRO A 135 -40.43 -11.39 -0.63
N GLY A 136 -40.75 -12.27 -1.58
CA GLY A 136 -40.21 -12.23 -2.94
C GLY A 136 -38.83 -12.88 -3.12
N LEU A 137 -38.31 -13.59 -2.11
CA LEU A 137 -37.02 -14.29 -2.18
C LEU A 137 -37.12 -15.66 -1.49
N ASP A 138 -36.60 -16.71 -2.16
CA ASP A 138 -36.53 -18.04 -1.56
C ASP A 138 -35.60 -18.06 -0.33
N ASP A 139 -35.90 -18.92 0.64
CA ASP A 139 -34.99 -19.15 1.77
C ASP A 139 -33.66 -19.72 1.27
N GLY A 140 -32.55 -19.11 1.69
CA GLY A 140 -31.25 -19.50 1.16
C GLY A 140 -30.07 -18.64 1.59
N LEU A 141 -28.89 -19.08 1.15
CA LEU A 141 -27.64 -18.34 1.17
C LEU A 141 -27.41 -17.69 -0.20
N TYR A 142 -27.09 -16.41 -0.20
CA TYR A 142 -26.87 -15.61 -1.39
C TYR A 142 -25.54 -14.88 -1.31
N HIS A 143 -24.86 -14.72 -2.45
CA HIS A 143 -23.71 -13.85 -2.61
C HIS A 143 -24.16 -12.54 -3.28
N TYR A 144 -23.70 -11.39 -2.82
CA TYR A 144 -24.01 -10.12 -3.47
C TYR A 144 -23.02 -9.84 -4.62
N ALA A 145 -23.54 -9.67 -5.83
CA ALA A 145 -22.78 -9.29 -7.02
C ALA A 145 -22.87 -7.77 -7.24
N PRO A 146 -21.89 -6.97 -6.77
CA PRO A 146 -21.98 -5.52 -6.79
C PRO A 146 -21.88 -4.90 -8.18
N ARG A 147 -21.33 -5.62 -9.17
CA ARG A 147 -21.19 -5.12 -10.55
C ARG A 147 -22.55 -4.99 -11.24
N GLU A 148 -23.43 -5.96 -11.05
CA GLU A 148 -24.77 -5.99 -11.61
C GLU A 148 -25.82 -5.43 -10.64
N HIS A 149 -25.48 -5.27 -9.36
CA HIS A 149 -26.45 -5.03 -8.29
C HIS A 149 -27.49 -6.17 -8.22
N ALA A 150 -26.99 -7.37 -7.95
CA ALA A 150 -27.79 -8.59 -7.94
C ALA A 150 -27.40 -9.52 -6.79
N LEU A 151 -28.28 -10.46 -6.47
CA LEU A 151 -27.98 -11.61 -5.61
C LEU A 151 -27.72 -12.84 -6.48
N GLU A 152 -26.68 -13.60 -6.15
CA GLU A 152 -26.39 -14.92 -6.70
C GLU A 152 -26.82 -15.98 -5.68
N CYS A 153 -27.80 -16.83 -6.02
CA CYS A 153 -28.26 -17.89 -5.12
C CYS A 153 -27.18 -18.97 -4.98
N ARG A 154 -26.62 -19.09 -3.78
CA ARG A 154 -25.51 -20.01 -3.49
C ARG A 154 -25.99 -21.33 -2.92
N ALA A 155 -26.94 -21.27 -2.00
CA ALA A 155 -27.64 -22.44 -1.53
C ALA A 155 -29.12 -22.14 -1.34
N ARG A 156 -30.00 -22.97 -1.89
CA ARG A 156 -31.44 -22.91 -1.63
C ARG A 156 -31.77 -23.84 -0.45
N PHE A 157 -32.53 -23.36 0.51
CA PHE A 157 -32.99 -24.17 1.64
C PHE A 157 -34.30 -24.88 1.31
N ALA A 158 -34.55 -26.01 1.97
CA ALA A 158 -35.82 -26.70 1.89
C ALA A 158 -36.95 -25.78 2.40
N PRO A 159 -38.15 -25.82 1.81
CA PRO A 159 -39.28 -25.00 2.28
C PRO A 159 -39.54 -25.20 3.77
N ALA A 160 -39.42 -24.12 4.54
CA ALA A 160 -39.74 -24.10 5.96
C ALA A 160 -41.22 -23.75 6.20
N ALA A 161 -41.72 -24.04 7.41
CA ALA A 161 -43.04 -23.56 7.82
C ALA A 161 -43.07 -22.02 7.81
N PRO A 162 -44.24 -21.38 7.61
CA PRO A 162 -44.33 -19.92 7.63
C PRO A 162 -43.71 -19.33 8.89
N GLY A 163 -42.84 -18.34 8.73
CA GLY A 163 -42.14 -17.68 9.82
C GLY A 163 -42.04 -16.17 9.60
N ILE A 164 -41.31 -15.51 10.50
CA ILE A 164 -40.99 -14.08 10.37
C ILE A 164 -39.78 -13.90 9.47
N ALA A 165 -39.74 -12.80 8.72
CA ALA A 165 -38.60 -12.47 7.87
C ALA A 165 -37.33 -12.26 8.71
N GLU A 166 -36.26 -12.96 8.36
CA GLU A 166 -34.95 -12.86 9.01
C GLU A 166 -33.86 -12.63 7.97
N LEU A 167 -32.96 -11.70 8.27
CA LEU A 167 -31.80 -11.38 7.45
C LEU A 167 -30.53 -11.43 8.28
N TYR A 168 -29.56 -12.17 7.78
CA TYR A 168 -28.19 -12.12 8.27
C TYR A 168 -27.26 -11.72 7.13
N VAL A 169 -26.36 -10.77 7.38
CA VAL A 169 -25.36 -10.33 6.42
C VAL A 169 -23.98 -10.69 6.95
N ALA A 170 -23.21 -11.42 6.15
CA ALA A 170 -21.84 -11.80 6.45
C ALA A 170 -20.85 -11.04 5.56
N LEU A 171 -19.66 -10.79 6.10
CA LEU A 171 -18.52 -10.18 5.40
C LEU A 171 -17.35 -11.15 5.37
N SER A 172 -16.68 -11.22 4.23
CA SER A 172 -15.45 -11.99 4.04
C SER A 172 -14.42 -11.18 3.26
N SER A 173 -13.16 -11.62 3.27
CA SER A 173 -12.03 -10.96 2.64
C SER A 173 -11.34 -11.89 1.65
N VAL A 174 -11.13 -11.44 0.41
CA VAL A 174 -10.21 -12.08 -0.54
C VAL A 174 -8.82 -11.44 -0.38
N HIS A 175 -7.97 -12.06 0.44
CA HIS A 175 -6.63 -11.52 0.74
C HIS A 175 -5.77 -11.27 -0.50
N TRP A 176 -5.91 -12.12 -1.54
CA TRP A 176 -5.11 -12.01 -2.76
C TRP A 176 -5.28 -10.67 -3.46
N ARG A 177 -6.48 -10.06 -3.45
CA ARG A 177 -6.70 -8.76 -4.11
C ARG A 177 -5.79 -7.68 -3.55
N GLU A 178 -5.64 -7.61 -2.23
CA GLU A 178 -4.70 -6.70 -1.58
C GLU A 178 -3.25 -7.16 -1.73
N ALA A 179 -2.99 -8.47 -1.61
CA ALA A 179 -1.64 -9.05 -1.67
C ALA A 179 -0.97 -8.86 -3.04
N TRP A 180 -1.77 -8.86 -4.11
CA TRP A 180 -1.31 -8.58 -5.47
C TRP A 180 -0.60 -7.24 -5.57
N LYS A 181 -1.04 -6.20 -4.84
CA LYS A 181 -0.42 -4.87 -4.86
C LYS A 181 0.53 -4.62 -3.69
N TYR A 182 0.15 -5.07 -2.50
CA TYR A 182 0.76 -4.64 -1.25
C TYR A 182 1.58 -5.71 -0.54
N GLY A 183 1.71 -6.89 -1.15
CA GLY A 183 2.45 -8.03 -0.62
C GLY A 183 2.14 -8.30 0.84
N GLU A 184 3.17 -8.33 1.68
CA GLU A 184 3.06 -8.73 3.07
C GLU A 184 2.15 -7.83 3.91
N ARG A 185 1.82 -6.61 3.47
CA ARG A 185 0.96 -5.69 4.23
C ARG A 185 -0.54 -5.92 4.02
N ALA A 186 -0.91 -6.76 3.07
CA ALA A 186 -2.28 -6.96 2.61
C ALA A 186 -3.27 -7.42 3.69
N PHE A 187 -2.86 -8.29 4.62
CA PHE A 187 -3.76 -8.74 5.69
C PHE A 187 -4.22 -7.56 6.56
N ARG A 188 -3.32 -6.62 6.91
CA ARG A 188 -3.71 -5.40 7.64
C ARG A 188 -4.78 -4.61 6.90
N TYR A 189 -4.63 -4.48 5.57
CA TYR A 189 -5.55 -3.72 4.73
C TYR A 189 -6.91 -4.41 4.60
N CYS A 190 -6.95 -5.74 4.49
CA CYS A 190 -8.19 -6.50 4.53
C CYS A 190 -8.95 -6.27 5.84
N GLN A 191 -8.24 -6.24 6.99
CA GLN A 191 -8.87 -5.99 8.28
C GLN A 191 -9.37 -4.54 8.43
N LEU A 192 -8.64 -3.55 7.90
CA LEU A 192 -9.11 -2.16 7.85
C LEU A 192 -10.36 -2.03 6.96
N ASP A 193 -10.32 -2.62 5.76
CA ASP A 193 -11.44 -2.63 4.81
C ASP A 193 -12.67 -3.33 5.39
N SER A 194 -12.50 -4.42 6.16
CA SER A 194 -13.55 -5.10 6.92
C SER A 194 -14.20 -4.18 7.97
N GLY A 195 -13.39 -3.41 8.71
CA GLY A 195 -13.89 -2.37 9.64
C GLY A 195 -14.70 -1.27 8.95
N HIS A 196 -14.22 -0.81 7.79
CA HIS A 196 -14.95 0.14 6.95
C HIS A 196 -16.27 -0.44 6.44
N ALA A 197 -16.27 -1.69 6.00
CA ALA A 197 -17.43 -2.42 5.50
C ALA A 197 -18.50 -2.62 6.59
N LEU A 198 -18.11 -2.97 7.82
CA LEU A 198 -19.02 -3.07 8.96
C LEU A 198 -19.71 -1.72 9.26
N GLY A 199 -18.95 -0.63 9.23
CA GLY A 199 -19.51 0.72 9.38
C GLY A 199 -20.48 1.07 8.24
N ALA A 200 -20.11 0.79 6.99
CA ALA A 200 -20.97 1.03 5.83
C ALA A 200 -22.29 0.24 5.91
N LEU A 201 -22.24 -1.02 6.34
CA LEU A 201 -23.42 -1.84 6.62
C LEU A 201 -24.32 -1.20 7.68
N ARG A 202 -23.74 -0.79 8.82
CA ARG A 202 -24.50 -0.25 9.95
C ARG A 202 -25.23 1.05 9.58
N TYR A 203 -24.56 1.98 8.89
CA TYR A 203 -25.17 3.24 8.45
C TYR A 203 -26.26 3.02 7.39
N ALA A 204 -26.05 2.09 6.45
CA ALA A 204 -27.08 1.75 5.46
C ALA A 204 -28.29 1.07 6.12
N ALA A 205 -28.08 0.20 7.11
CA ALA A 205 -29.17 -0.41 7.88
C ALA A 205 -29.94 0.65 8.70
N ALA A 206 -29.26 1.64 9.26
CA ALA A 206 -29.90 2.74 9.99
C ALA A 206 -30.83 3.58 9.10
N LEU A 207 -30.52 3.74 7.80
CA LEU A 207 -31.41 4.42 6.85
C LEU A 207 -32.76 3.72 6.69
N LEU A 208 -32.78 2.41 6.89
CA LEU A 208 -33.98 1.58 6.87
C LEU A 208 -34.64 1.49 8.26
N GLY A 209 -34.12 2.22 9.26
CA GLY A 209 -34.52 2.12 10.66
C GLY A 209 -34.22 0.75 11.28
N TRP A 210 -33.28 0.00 10.71
CA TRP A 210 -32.91 -1.34 11.18
C TRP A 210 -31.80 -1.30 12.23
N GLU A 211 -31.86 -2.27 13.13
CA GLU A 211 -30.77 -2.64 14.01
C GLU A 211 -29.76 -3.53 13.28
N THR A 212 -28.52 -3.55 13.77
CA THR A 212 -27.48 -4.47 13.32
C THR A 212 -26.81 -5.07 14.54
N ARG A 213 -26.85 -6.39 14.67
CA ARG A 213 -26.33 -7.11 15.85
C ARG A 213 -25.31 -8.16 15.41
N PRO A 214 -24.03 -8.03 15.76
CA PRO A 214 -23.05 -9.08 15.51
C PRO A 214 -23.48 -10.41 16.14
N VAL A 215 -23.29 -11.50 15.40
CA VAL A 215 -23.60 -12.85 15.86
C VAL A 215 -22.31 -13.49 16.38
N ALA A 216 -22.35 -13.99 17.61
CA ALA A 216 -21.22 -14.69 18.24
C ALA A 216 -21.05 -16.10 17.64
N LEU A 217 -20.03 -16.27 16.80
CA LEU A 217 -19.66 -17.54 16.15
C LEU A 217 -18.14 -17.72 16.17
N SER A 218 -17.70 -18.97 16.13
CA SER A 218 -16.31 -19.27 15.80
C SER A 218 -16.03 -19.03 14.32
N HIS A 219 -14.75 -18.79 14.01
CA HIS A 219 -14.30 -18.62 12.64
C HIS A 219 -14.61 -19.85 11.78
N ALA A 220 -14.43 -21.06 12.34
CA ALA A 220 -14.73 -22.31 11.64
C ALA A 220 -16.22 -22.48 11.33
N GLU A 221 -17.11 -22.17 12.28
CA GLU A 221 -18.55 -22.19 12.05
C GLU A 221 -18.95 -21.22 10.93
N LEU A 222 -18.38 -20.01 10.92
CA LEU A 222 -18.68 -19.01 9.91
C LEU A 222 -18.18 -19.44 8.52
N MET A 223 -16.94 -19.92 8.42
CA MET A 223 -16.38 -20.44 7.16
C MET A 223 -17.23 -21.57 6.59
N HIS A 224 -17.62 -22.53 7.44
CA HIS A 224 -18.43 -23.67 7.05
C HIS A 224 -19.86 -23.27 6.66
N GLY A 225 -20.50 -22.41 7.46
CA GLY A 225 -21.88 -21.96 7.24
C GLY A 225 -22.03 -21.16 5.95
N LEU A 226 -21.00 -20.41 5.54
CA LEU A 226 -20.97 -19.71 4.25
C LEU A 226 -20.51 -20.60 3.08
N GLY A 227 -20.04 -21.82 3.35
CA GLY A 227 -19.53 -22.74 2.34
C GLY A 227 -18.20 -22.31 1.72
N LEU A 228 -17.42 -21.49 2.42
CA LEU A 228 -16.10 -21.00 1.94
C LEU A 228 -15.01 -22.09 2.04
N ASP A 229 -15.29 -23.17 2.77
CA ASP A 229 -14.49 -24.38 2.87
C ASP A 229 -14.85 -25.45 1.82
N ARG A 230 -15.79 -25.18 0.90
CA ARG A 230 -16.21 -26.12 -0.15
C ARG A 230 -15.27 -26.12 -1.34
N ASP A 231 -14.24 -26.96 -1.31
CA ASP A 231 -13.18 -27.08 -2.35
C ASP A 231 -13.72 -27.20 -3.78
N THR A 232 -14.82 -27.94 -3.96
CA THR A 232 -15.45 -28.16 -5.28
C THR A 232 -15.97 -26.88 -5.91
N ASP A 233 -16.28 -25.89 -5.10
CA ASP A 233 -16.89 -24.64 -5.51
C ASP A 233 -15.80 -23.60 -5.86
N PHE A 234 -14.53 -23.87 -5.55
CA PHE A 234 -13.34 -23.05 -5.89
C PHE A 234 -12.42 -23.79 -6.89
N PRO A 235 -12.83 -23.96 -8.17
CA PRO A 235 -12.11 -24.79 -9.13
C PRO A 235 -10.72 -24.23 -9.48
N GLY A 236 -9.76 -25.14 -9.67
CA GLY A 236 -8.43 -24.81 -10.19
C GLY A 236 -7.64 -23.83 -9.30
N LYS A 237 -7.80 -23.91 -7.96
CA LYS A 237 -7.20 -22.96 -6.99
C LYS A 237 -7.69 -21.52 -7.18
N ALA A 238 -8.99 -21.34 -7.46
CA ALA A 238 -9.61 -20.03 -7.31
C ALA A 238 -9.33 -19.47 -5.92
N GLU A 239 -9.12 -18.16 -5.84
CA GLU A 239 -8.72 -17.47 -4.63
C GLU A 239 -9.82 -17.59 -3.58
N ARG A 240 -9.44 -18.10 -2.41
CA ARG A 240 -10.34 -18.26 -1.28
C ARG A 240 -10.62 -16.94 -0.60
N GLU A 241 -11.76 -16.96 0.08
CA GLU A 241 -12.19 -15.92 1.00
C GLU A 241 -11.92 -16.36 2.45
N ASP A 242 -11.74 -15.38 3.31
CA ASP A 242 -11.59 -15.52 4.76
C ASP A 242 -12.74 -14.80 5.46
N ALA A 243 -13.51 -15.47 6.30
CA ALA A 243 -14.73 -14.89 6.88
C ALA A 243 -14.43 -14.00 8.09
N GLU A 244 -15.08 -12.83 8.16
CA GLU A 244 -14.77 -11.78 9.15
C GLU A 244 -15.94 -11.52 10.10
N TRP A 245 -17.16 -11.33 9.58
CA TRP A 245 -18.32 -10.91 10.36
C TRP A 245 -19.59 -11.66 9.93
N LEU A 246 -20.50 -11.86 10.88
CA LEU A 246 -21.91 -12.14 10.63
C LEU A 246 -22.75 -11.21 11.51
N CYS A 247 -23.72 -10.53 10.91
CA CYS A 247 -24.62 -9.63 11.61
C CYS A 247 -26.08 -10.01 11.33
N ALA A 248 -26.92 -10.06 12.36
CA ALA A 248 -28.38 -10.06 12.21
C ALA A 248 -28.86 -8.64 11.96
N LEU A 249 -29.76 -8.46 10.98
CA LEU A 249 -30.31 -7.17 10.58
C LEU A 249 -31.83 -7.20 10.54
N GLY A 250 -32.45 -6.07 10.88
CA GLY A 250 -33.88 -5.87 10.71
C GLY A 250 -34.47 -4.90 11.74
N PRO A 251 -35.80 -4.67 11.71
CA PRO A 251 -36.52 -3.83 12.67
C PRO A 251 -36.31 -4.22 14.14
N GLN A 252 -36.16 -5.52 14.39
CA GLN A 252 -35.90 -6.12 15.69
C GLN A 252 -34.90 -7.25 15.49
N ALA A 253 -33.64 -6.90 15.23
CA ALA A 253 -32.61 -7.88 14.89
C ALA A 253 -32.36 -8.85 16.06
N LEU A 254 -32.61 -10.15 15.84
CA LEU A 254 -32.34 -11.22 16.81
C LEU A 254 -31.01 -11.88 16.48
N ALA A 255 -29.97 -11.62 17.28
CA ALA A 255 -28.68 -12.30 17.13
C ALA A 255 -28.75 -13.70 17.74
N SER A 256 -29.16 -14.69 16.95
CA SER A 256 -29.19 -16.11 17.35
C SER A 256 -28.24 -16.95 16.50
N ALA A 257 -27.12 -17.41 17.08
CA ALA A 257 -26.14 -18.25 16.38
C ALA A 257 -26.74 -19.55 15.83
N ALA A 258 -27.66 -20.18 16.57
CA ALA A 258 -28.29 -21.45 16.19
C ALA A 258 -29.26 -21.33 15.00
N ALA A 259 -29.83 -20.14 14.76
CA ALA A 259 -30.75 -19.89 13.64
C ALA A 259 -30.07 -19.24 12.43
N ALA A 260 -28.92 -18.58 12.66
CA ALA A 260 -28.26 -17.73 11.67
C ALA A 260 -27.61 -18.51 10.52
N LEU A 261 -26.89 -19.59 10.80
CA LEU A 261 -26.16 -20.35 9.77
C LEU A 261 -27.00 -21.49 9.16
N PRO A 262 -26.73 -21.88 7.89
CA PRO A 262 -27.33 -23.07 7.31
C PRO A 262 -26.99 -24.31 8.12
N ASN A 263 -27.99 -25.14 8.41
CA ASN A 263 -27.82 -26.36 9.19
C ASN A 263 -28.45 -27.58 8.49
N ALA A 264 -28.32 -28.76 9.11
CA ALA A 264 -28.81 -30.02 8.52
C ALA A 264 -30.33 -30.04 8.24
N ALA A 265 -31.13 -29.30 9.01
CA ALA A 265 -32.57 -29.20 8.79
C ALA A 265 -32.90 -28.38 7.53
N ASP A 266 -32.06 -27.42 7.17
CA ASP A 266 -32.23 -26.59 5.96
C ASP A 266 -32.01 -27.39 4.67
N ARG A 267 -31.33 -28.54 4.73
CA ARG A 267 -30.96 -29.39 3.57
C ARG A 267 -30.46 -28.55 2.37
N PRO A 268 -29.41 -27.73 2.55
CA PRO A 268 -29.00 -26.75 1.55
C PRO A 268 -28.59 -27.41 0.24
N GLN A 269 -29.24 -27.02 -0.85
CA GLN A 269 -28.85 -27.37 -2.21
C GLN A 269 -27.92 -26.30 -2.75
N TRP A 270 -26.63 -26.62 -2.91
CA TRP A 270 -25.60 -25.69 -3.37
C TRP A 270 -25.56 -25.59 -4.91
N PHE A 271 -25.35 -24.39 -5.43
CA PHE A 271 -25.21 -24.08 -6.85
C PHE A 271 -23.81 -23.54 -7.16
N GLY A 272 -23.57 -23.00 -8.36
CA GLY A 272 -22.44 -22.09 -8.62
C GLY A 272 -21.00 -22.63 -8.50
N ARG A 273 -20.07 -21.96 -9.18
CA ARG A 273 -18.62 -22.09 -8.95
C ARG A 273 -17.96 -20.73 -9.00
N ALA A 274 -17.04 -20.47 -8.06
CA ALA A 274 -16.29 -19.23 -8.00
C ALA A 274 -15.43 -19.06 -9.26
N ASN A 275 -15.48 -17.87 -9.86
CA ASN A 275 -14.52 -17.48 -10.89
C ASN A 275 -13.10 -17.38 -10.33
N ARG A 276 -12.09 -17.49 -11.20
CA ARG A 276 -10.72 -17.14 -10.85
C ARG A 276 -10.52 -15.63 -11.01
N LEU A 277 -9.99 -14.97 -9.99
CA LEU A 277 -9.80 -13.51 -9.99
C LEU A 277 -8.50 -13.13 -10.69
N ASP A 278 -7.43 -13.89 -10.47
CA ASP A 278 -6.16 -13.74 -11.14
C ASP A 278 -5.83 -14.99 -11.95
N ARG A 279 -5.74 -14.83 -13.28
CA ARG A 279 -5.46 -15.97 -14.17
C ARG A 279 -4.05 -16.52 -13.99
N TYR A 280 -3.08 -15.67 -13.62
CA TYR A 280 -1.65 -15.95 -13.62
C TYR A 280 -0.95 -15.28 -12.41
N PRO A 281 -1.19 -15.76 -11.18
CA PRO A 281 -0.56 -15.16 -10.00
C PRO A 281 0.95 -15.33 -10.04
N MET A 282 1.68 -14.21 -10.16
CA MET A 282 3.14 -14.18 -10.26
C MET A 282 3.85 -14.38 -8.92
N TYR A 283 3.21 -13.99 -7.82
CA TYR A 283 3.80 -13.96 -6.48
C TYR A 283 3.07 -14.89 -5.51
N ARG A 284 3.71 -15.22 -4.39
CA ARG A 284 3.10 -15.92 -3.26
C ARG A 284 3.51 -15.25 -1.96
N TRP A 285 2.56 -15.18 -1.02
CA TRP A 285 2.75 -14.49 0.25
C TRP A 285 2.36 -15.39 1.44
N PRO A 286 3.12 -16.46 1.75
CA PRO A 286 2.75 -17.43 2.80
C PRO A 286 2.54 -16.80 4.19
N ALA A 287 3.19 -15.67 4.45
CA ALA A 287 3.01 -14.87 5.65
C ALA A 287 1.55 -14.44 5.90
N ILE A 288 0.78 -14.21 4.83
CA ILE A 288 -0.62 -13.80 4.91
C ILE A 288 -1.47 -14.98 5.37
N ASP A 289 -1.26 -16.16 4.78
CA ASP A 289 -1.98 -17.39 5.15
C ASP A 289 -1.66 -17.77 6.60
N ALA A 290 -0.38 -17.66 7.00
CA ALA A 290 0.07 -17.95 8.36
C ALA A 290 -0.59 -17.03 9.40
N VAL A 291 -0.64 -15.71 9.15
CA VAL A 291 -1.31 -14.80 10.10
C VAL A 291 -2.83 -14.96 10.09
N ALA A 292 -3.44 -15.24 8.94
CA ALA A 292 -4.87 -15.52 8.87
C ALA A 292 -5.24 -16.72 9.74
N ALA A 293 -4.48 -17.83 9.63
CA ALA A 293 -4.64 -19.02 10.45
C ALA A 293 -4.33 -18.77 11.94
N ALA A 294 -3.28 -18.00 12.25
CA ALA A 294 -2.92 -17.64 13.63
C ALA A 294 -3.95 -16.72 14.31
N THR A 295 -4.80 -16.06 13.53
CA THR A 295 -5.84 -15.13 14.02
C THR A 295 -7.26 -15.66 13.85
N CYS A 296 -7.43 -16.96 13.59
CA CYS A 296 -8.73 -17.60 13.69
C CYS A 296 -9.32 -17.39 15.10
N PHE A 297 -10.56 -16.91 15.16
CA PHE A 297 -11.23 -16.62 16.42
C PHE A 297 -12.09 -17.81 16.88
N PRO A 298 -12.07 -18.18 18.17
CA PRO A 298 -13.02 -19.11 18.73
C PRO A 298 -14.41 -18.47 18.80
N ALA A 299 -15.43 -19.26 19.13
CA ALA A 299 -16.73 -18.69 19.45
C ALA A 299 -16.54 -17.71 20.62
N PRO A 300 -16.82 -16.41 20.46
CA PRO A 300 -16.48 -15.45 21.49
C PRO A 300 -17.36 -15.71 22.72
N PRO A 301 -16.79 -15.68 23.93
CA PRO A 301 -17.62 -15.58 25.13
C PRO A 301 -18.44 -14.28 25.05
N PRO A 302 -19.61 -14.20 25.71
CA PRO A 302 -20.36 -12.95 25.78
C PRO A 302 -19.42 -11.85 26.29
N ALA A 303 -19.25 -10.77 25.52
CA ALA A 303 -18.42 -9.67 25.95
C ALA A 303 -18.92 -9.18 27.30
N ALA A 304 -18.05 -9.14 28.32
CA ALA A 304 -18.37 -8.48 29.57
C ALA A 304 -18.65 -7.01 29.24
N ALA A 305 -19.88 -6.55 29.44
CA ALA A 305 -20.24 -5.17 29.20
C ALA A 305 -19.34 -4.28 30.07
N ALA A 306 -18.42 -3.56 29.44
CA ALA A 306 -17.73 -2.47 30.13
C ALA A 306 -18.81 -1.47 30.58
N ALA A 307 -18.66 -0.92 31.79
CA ALA A 307 -19.56 0.12 32.26
C ALA A 307 -19.57 1.25 31.22
N PRO A 308 -20.74 1.60 30.64
CA PRO A 308 -20.80 2.59 29.58
C PRO A 308 -20.32 3.93 30.12
N VAL A 309 -19.49 4.63 29.35
CA VAL A 309 -19.21 6.04 29.61
C VAL A 309 -20.48 6.80 29.24
N GLU A 310 -21.11 7.46 30.21
CA GLU A 310 -22.23 8.34 29.93
C GLU A 310 -21.73 9.54 29.11
N LEU A 311 -22.05 9.52 27.82
CA LEU A 311 -21.75 10.59 26.88
C LEU A 311 -23.05 11.26 26.45
N PRO A 312 -23.07 12.59 26.29
CA PRO A 312 -24.23 13.31 25.77
C PRO A 312 -24.66 12.73 24.41
N VAL A 313 -25.97 12.68 24.16
CA VAL A 313 -26.51 12.34 22.84
C VAL A 313 -26.01 13.36 21.82
N ARG A 314 -25.62 12.87 20.64
CA ARG A 314 -25.20 13.74 19.54
C ARG A 314 -26.44 14.34 18.90
N ASP A 315 -26.70 15.60 19.20
CA ASP A 315 -27.74 16.40 18.53
C ASP A 315 -27.07 17.27 17.46
N LEU A 316 -27.39 17.00 16.21
CA LEU A 316 -26.80 17.67 15.05
C LEU A 316 -27.83 18.63 14.46
N ALA A 317 -27.38 19.79 13.97
CA ALA A 317 -28.26 20.71 13.27
C ALA A 317 -28.93 20.03 12.07
N SER A 318 -30.24 20.21 11.96
CA SER A 318 -31.05 19.68 10.85
C SER A 318 -30.78 20.43 9.55
N GLY A 319 -30.94 19.73 8.42
CA GLY A 319 -30.72 20.28 7.09
C GLY A 319 -29.44 19.75 6.42
N GLY A 320 -29.44 19.78 5.09
CA GLY A 320 -28.40 19.16 4.26
C GLY A 320 -28.98 18.12 3.29
N PRO A 321 -28.11 17.44 2.52
CA PRO A 321 -28.55 16.36 1.64
C PRO A 321 -29.11 15.17 2.43
N SER A 322 -29.93 14.35 1.77
CA SER A 322 -30.39 13.09 2.36
C SER A 322 -29.19 12.21 2.74
N ALA A 323 -29.35 11.42 3.80
CA ALA A 323 -28.31 10.50 4.22
C ALA A 323 -28.01 9.44 3.15
N ALA A 324 -29.00 9.01 2.36
CA ALA A 324 -28.78 8.11 1.23
C ALA A 324 -27.87 8.73 0.16
N SER A 325 -28.07 10.01 -0.17
CA SER A 325 -27.19 10.76 -1.06
C SER A 325 -25.77 10.90 -0.49
N LEU A 326 -25.63 11.13 0.81
CA LEU A 326 -24.31 11.22 1.49
C LEU A 326 -23.55 9.89 1.44
N LEU A 327 -24.19 8.77 1.78
CA LEU A 327 -23.57 7.44 1.70
C LEU A 327 -23.10 7.14 0.27
N ARG A 328 -23.92 7.47 -0.73
CA ARG A 328 -23.56 7.30 -2.15
C ARG A 328 -22.45 8.26 -2.60
N ALA A 329 -22.39 9.47 -2.05
CA ALA A 329 -21.46 10.53 -2.48
C ALA A 329 -20.07 10.43 -1.85
N ARG A 330 -19.91 9.75 -0.71
CA ARG A 330 -18.63 9.60 -0.01
C ARG A 330 -17.51 9.13 -0.95
N ARG A 331 -16.40 9.86 -1.02
CA ARG A 331 -15.20 9.47 -1.80
C ARG A 331 -13.93 9.70 -1.00
N SER A 332 -12.90 8.94 -1.34
CA SER A 332 -11.54 9.19 -0.82
C SER A 332 -10.90 10.31 -1.62
N ALA A 333 -10.39 11.33 -0.93
CA ALA A 333 -9.68 12.42 -1.56
C ALA A 333 -8.32 11.96 -2.09
N GLN A 334 -7.95 12.41 -3.29
CA GLN A 334 -6.61 12.19 -3.85
C GLN A 334 -5.65 13.35 -3.53
N ARG A 335 -6.21 14.55 -3.33
CA ARG A 335 -5.49 15.79 -2.99
C ARG A 335 -6.43 16.71 -2.19
N PHE A 336 -5.84 17.62 -1.42
CA PHE A 336 -6.56 18.65 -0.69
C PHE A 336 -6.14 20.06 -1.10
N GLU A 337 -7.06 21.01 -0.95
CA GLU A 337 -6.77 22.43 -1.02
C GLU A 337 -5.94 22.85 0.18
N ARG A 338 -4.76 23.44 -0.06
CA ARG A 338 -3.77 23.73 0.99
C ARG A 338 -4.18 24.84 1.94
N ASP A 339 -5.01 25.78 1.50
CA ASP A 339 -5.42 26.93 2.29
C ASP A 339 -6.78 26.74 2.96
N ALA A 340 -7.44 25.60 2.71
CA ALA A 340 -8.73 25.31 3.31
C ALA A 340 -8.61 25.16 4.83
N ARG A 341 -9.57 25.76 5.55
CA ARG A 341 -9.67 25.79 7.01
C ARG A 341 -10.94 25.08 7.49
N LEU A 342 -10.85 24.48 8.67
CA LEU A 342 -11.96 23.83 9.34
C LEU A 342 -12.48 24.73 10.48
N PRO A 343 -13.78 25.11 10.48
CA PRO A 343 -14.36 25.78 11.63
C PRO A 343 -14.25 24.95 12.91
N LEU A 344 -13.98 25.59 14.05
CA LEU A 344 -13.76 24.91 15.32
C LEU A 344 -14.93 24.00 15.73
N ALA A 345 -16.17 24.47 15.52
CA ALA A 345 -17.38 23.73 15.85
C ALA A 345 -17.50 22.43 15.03
N ASP A 346 -17.10 22.47 13.76
CA ASP A 346 -17.10 21.29 12.89
C ASP A 346 -16.02 20.30 13.30
N PHE A 347 -14.87 20.79 13.75
CA PHE A 347 -13.82 19.94 14.33
C PHE A 347 -14.32 19.23 15.60
N TRP A 348 -14.97 19.95 16.53
CA TRP A 348 -15.60 19.33 17.71
C TRP A 348 -16.62 18.27 17.33
N ARG A 349 -17.48 18.55 16.36
CA ARG A 349 -18.46 17.60 15.85
C ARG A 349 -17.81 16.31 15.31
N LEU A 350 -16.72 16.45 14.55
CA LEU A 350 -15.98 15.31 13.99
C LEU A 350 -15.38 14.44 15.10
N LEU A 351 -14.72 15.06 16.09
CA LEU A 351 -14.10 14.30 17.19
C LEU A 351 -15.13 13.65 18.10
N ASP A 352 -16.24 14.34 18.34
CA ASP A 352 -17.35 13.82 19.12
C ASP A 352 -17.98 12.57 18.50
N ALA A 353 -17.98 12.46 17.16
CA ALA A 353 -18.44 11.27 16.45
C ALA A 353 -17.57 10.03 16.73
N LEU A 354 -16.29 10.23 17.08
CA LEU A 354 -15.35 9.15 17.34
C LEU A 354 -15.57 8.53 18.72
N LEU A 355 -16.30 9.19 19.63
CA LEU A 355 -16.48 8.68 20.98
C LEU A 355 -17.45 7.48 21.00
N PRO A 356 -17.08 6.38 21.70
CA PRO A 356 -17.80 5.12 21.62
C PRO A 356 -19.07 5.14 22.46
N ARG A 357 -20.18 5.50 21.81
CA ARG A 357 -21.51 5.54 22.42
C ARG A 357 -22.27 4.24 22.11
N PRO A 358 -22.45 3.31 23.07
CA PRO A 358 -23.00 1.98 22.78
C PRO A 358 -24.42 1.95 22.19
N ALA A 359 -25.16 3.05 22.28
CA ALA A 359 -26.52 3.17 21.75
C ALA A 359 -26.64 4.16 20.57
N GLN A 360 -25.52 4.53 19.94
CA GLN A 360 -25.50 5.47 18.82
C GLN A 360 -24.59 4.96 17.70
N LEU A 361 -24.89 5.42 16.49
CA LEU A 361 -24.18 4.98 15.28
C LEU A 361 -22.70 5.39 15.31
N PRO A 362 -21.81 4.57 14.72
CA PRO A 362 -21.99 3.15 14.42
C PRO A 362 -21.56 2.26 15.60
N TRP A 363 -21.28 2.84 16.77
CA TRP A 363 -20.67 2.15 17.90
C TRP A 363 -21.58 1.11 18.55
N ASP A 364 -22.88 1.20 18.30
CA ASP A 364 -23.88 0.19 18.66
C ASP A 364 -23.68 -1.17 17.96
N VAL A 365 -22.89 -1.21 16.87
CA VAL A 365 -22.51 -2.46 16.19
C VAL A 365 -21.21 -3.07 16.72
N TRP A 366 -20.43 -2.36 17.54
CA TRP A 366 -19.11 -2.81 17.96
C TRP A 366 -19.19 -3.65 19.25
N PRO A 367 -18.89 -4.97 19.21
CA PRO A 367 -19.14 -5.84 20.36
C PRO A 367 -17.96 -5.92 21.33
N GLN A 368 -16.81 -5.31 21.00
CA GLN A 368 -15.57 -5.43 21.77
C GLN A 368 -15.31 -4.16 22.59
N PRO A 369 -14.49 -4.24 23.67
CA PRO A 369 -13.95 -3.05 24.29
C PRO A 369 -13.19 -2.19 23.27
N VAL A 370 -13.35 -0.87 23.36
CA VAL A 370 -12.60 0.05 22.50
C VAL A 370 -11.14 0.15 22.91
N ARG A 371 -10.24 0.04 21.94
CA ARG A 371 -8.79 -0.03 22.17
C ARG A 371 -7.98 0.85 21.23
N VAL A 372 -8.63 1.55 20.30
CA VAL A 372 -7.96 2.45 19.35
C VAL A 372 -8.20 3.90 19.73
N HIS A 373 -7.13 4.68 19.85
CA HIS A 373 -7.12 6.06 20.34
C HIS A 373 -6.43 7.01 19.32
N PRO A 374 -7.16 8.00 18.78
CA PRO A 374 -6.59 8.97 17.85
C PRO A 374 -5.52 9.88 18.47
N LEU A 375 -4.38 9.99 17.79
CA LEU A 375 -3.47 11.14 17.87
C LEU A 375 -3.71 12.03 16.65
N LEU A 376 -4.00 13.31 16.87
CA LEU A 376 -4.38 14.26 15.83
C LEU A 376 -3.26 15.25 15.57
N PHE A 377 -2.80 15.30 14.33
CA PHE A 377 -1.94 16.35 13.80
C PHE A 377 -2.84 17.45 13.26
N VAL A 378 -3.10 18.48 14.07
CA VAL A 378 -3.98 19.59 13.74
C VAL A 378 -3.18 20.64 12.97
N HIS A 379 -3.60 20.93 11.74
CA HIS A 379 -2.89 21.86 10.85
C HIS A 379 -3.61 23.19 10.71
N ARG A 380 -4.91 23.17 10.40
CA ARG A 380 -5.72 24.36 10.04
C ARG A 380 -7.15 24.27 10.55
N VAL A 381 -7.29 24.34 11.87
CA VAL A 381 -8.59 24.48 12.54
C VAL A 381 -8.69 25.89 13.11
N ASP A 382 -9.76 26.61 12.77
CA ASP A 382 -9.95 27.99 13.21
C ASP A 382 -10.05 28.07 14.74
N GLY A 383 -9.35 29.02 15.36
CA GLY A 383 -9.38 29.19 16.82
C GLY A 383 -8.72 28.08 17.65
N LEU A 384 -8.05 27.12 17.02
CA LEU A 384 -7.26 26.08 17.69
C LEU A 384 -5.80 26.16 17.23
N GLU A 385 -4.87 26.09 18.18
CA GLU A 385 -3.45 26.13 17.88
C GLU A 385 -3.03 24.88 17.09
N PRO A 386 -2.29 24.98 15.97
CA PRO A 386 -1.72 23.82 15.31
C PRO A 386 -0.87 22.99 16.28
N GLY A 387 -0.89 21.66 16.15
CA GLY A 387 -0.16 20.82 17.09
C GLY A 387 -0.54 19.35 17.05
N LEU A 388 0.09 18.58 17.93
CA LEU A 388 -0.23 17.18 18.20
C LEU A 388 -1.19 17.09 19.39
N TYR A 389 -2.31 16.41 19.21
CA TYR A 389 -3.34 16.22 20.22
C TYR A 389 -3.64 14.73 20.43
N ALA A 390 -4.10 14.35 21.61
CA ALA A 390 -4.57 13.00 21.92
C ALA A 390 -6.07 12.99 22.26
N LEU A 391 -6.78 12.00 21.74
CA LEU A 391 -8.19 11.71 22.03
C LEU A 391 -8.32 10.29 22.63
N PRO A 392 -8.03 10.08 23.93
CA PRO A 392 -8.35 8.83 24.62
C PRO A 392 -9.85 8.53 24.55
N ARG A 393 -10.20 7.30 24.15
CA ARG A 393 -11.60 6.90 23.90
C ARG A 393 -12.22 6.01 24.99
N SER A 394 -11.43 5.58 25.98
CA SER A 394 -11.91 4.81 27.13
C SER A 394 -11.51 5.49 28.45
N PRO A 395 -12.18 5.19 29.57
CA PRO A 395 -11.81 5.75 30.87
C PRO A 395 -10.36 5.48 31.28
N ALA A 396 -9.85 4.28 30.96
CA ALA A 396 -8.49 3.87 31.27
C ALA A 396 -7.46 4.47 30.28
N ALA A 397 -7.86 4.76 29.05
CA ALA A 397 -6.97 5.20 27.98
C ALA A 397 -6.16 6.44 28.33
N LEU A 398 -6.72 7.41 29.05
CA LEU A 398 -5.98 8.61 29.44
C LEU A 398 -4.74 8.26 30.28
N ALA A 399 -4.89 7.38 31.28
CA ALA A 399 -3.79 6.94 32.13
C ALA A 399 -2.77 6.10 31.33
N THR A 400 -3.26 5.21 30.46
CA THR A 400 -2.42 4.40 29.58
C THR A 400 -1.56 5.29 28.68
N LEU A 401 -2.17 6.24 27.97
CA LEU A 401 -1.45 7.12 27.05
C LEU A 401 -0.49 8.05 27.80
N ARG A 402 -0.87 8.62 28.96
CA ARG A 402 0.04 9.44 29.78
C ARG A 402 1.28 8.68 30.25
N THR A 403 1.13 7.39 30.51
CA THR A 403 2.24 6.53 30.95
C THR A 403 3.15 6.12 29.79
N ALA A 404 2.58 5.87 28.62
CA ALA A 404 3.31 5.33 27.48
C ALA A 404 3.96 6.41 26.59
N LEU A 405 3.35 7.59 26.47
CA LEU A 405 3.84 8.68 25.63
C LEU A 405 4.97 9.49 26.32
N GLN A 406 5.63 10.39 25.59
CA GLN A 406 6.68 11.25 26.13
C GLN A 406 6.23 11.98 27.42
N ALA A 407 7.11 11.95 28.43
CA ALA A 407 6.82 12.46 29.76
C ALA A 407 6.69 13.99 29.83
N ASP A 408 7.27 14.72 28.86
CA ASP A 408 7.25 16.17 28.75
C ASP A 408 6.10 16.70 27.87
N PHE A 409 5.23 15.83 27.34
CA PHE A 409 3.99 16.29 26.69
C PHE A 409 3.10 17.06 27.67
N GLU A 410 2.48 18.14 27.18
CA GLU A 410 1.77 19.11 28.03
C GLU A 410 0.47 18.55 28.63
N TRP A 411 -0.22 17.66 27.91
CA TRP A 411 -1.54 17.15 28.26
C TRP A 411 -2.55 18.26 28.63
N ARG A 412 -2.48 19.38 27.91
CA ARG A 412 -3.29 20.59 28.15
C ARG A 412 -4.63 20.46 27.46
N ARG A 413 -5.73 20.68 28.19
CA ARG A 413 -7.06 20.72 27.57
C ARG A 413 -7.20 22.01 26.74
N PRO A 414 -7.64 21.96 25.47
CA PRO A 414 -7.79 23.18 24.66
C PRO A 414 -8.91 24.08 25.17
N ASP A 415 -8.76 25.40 24.98
CA ASP A 415 -9.78 26.37 25.33
C ASP A 415 -11.08 26.13 24.53
N GLY A 416 -12.23 26.24 25.20
CA GLY A 416 -13.53 26.00 24.58
C GLY A 416 -13.82 24.55 24.20
N CYS A 417 -12.95 23.59 24.53
CA CYS A 417 -13.17 22.16 24.29
C CYS A 417 -14.39 21.65 25.10
N PRO A 418 -15.44 21.08 24.46
CA PRO A 418 -16.66 20.62 25.13
C PRO A 418 -16.34 19.66 26.29
N PRO A 419 -16.97 19.79 27.49
CA PRO A 419 -16.57 19.07 28.70
C PRO A 419 -16.44 17.55 28.56
N HIS A 420 -17.35 16.92 27.79
CA HIS A 420 -17.36 15.48 27.56
C HIS A 420 -16.33 15.00 26.55
N LEU A 421 -15.72 15.89 25.76
CA LEU A 421 -14.70 15.54 24.77
C LEU A 421 -13.32 15.43 25.46
N PRO A 422 -12.71 14.24 25.53
CA PRO A 422 -11.44 14.04 26.22
C PRO A 422 -10.25 14.37 25.31
N LEU A 423 -10.17 15.62 24.84
CA LEU A 423 -9.10 16.08 23.95
C LEU A 423 -8.00 16.82 24.73
N TYR A 424 -6.74 16.47 24.45
CA TYR A 424 -5.58 17.06 25.10
C TYR A 424 -4.52 17.44 24.07
N CYS A 425 -4.05 18.68 24.09
CA CYS A 425 -2.86 19.12 23.37
C CYS A 425 -1.63 18.52 24.05
N LEU A 426 -0.80 17.83 23.27
CA LEU A 426 0.46 17.24 23.71
C LEU A 426 1.64 18.17 23.40
N LEU A 427 1.61 18.76 22.21
CA LEU A 427 2.64 19.66 21.70
C LEU A 427 2.02 20.67 20.73
N CYS A 428 2.29 21.95 20.93
CA CYS A 428 1.89 23.00 20.00
C CYS A 428 2.96 23.22 18.92
N GLY A 429 2.54 23.50 17.69
CA GLY A 429 3.42 23.79 16.57
C GLY A 429 2.92 23.24 15.23
N ASP A 430 3.56 23.63 14.14
CA ASP A 430 3.24 23.13 12.81
C ASP A 430 3.57 21.63 12.68
N THR A 431 2.53 20.82 12.51
CA THR A 431 2.62 19.37 12.36
C THR A 431 2.54 18.85 10.92
N GLN A 432 2.40 19.72 9.92
CA GLN A 432 2.14 19.31 8.53
C GLN A 432 3.26 18.44 7.96
N ARG A 433 4.52 18.84 8.22
CA ARG A 433 5.70 18.10 7.78
C ARG A 433 5.84 16.75 8.49
N SER A 434 5.57 16.71 9.79
CA SER A 434 5.57 15.47 10.57
C SER A 434 4.51 14.49 10.07
N ALA A 435 3.27 14.96 9.85
CA ALA A 435 2.20 14.15 9.30
C ALA A 435 2.54 13.59 7.91
N ARG A 436 3.11 14.43 7.03
CA ARG A 436 3.60 14.00 5.71
C ARG A 436 4.71 12.97 5.82
N ALA A 437 5.72 13.21 6.63
CA ALA A 437 6.86 12.31 6.80
C ALA A 437 6.40 10.94 7.32
N LEU A 438 5.52 10.92 8.33
CA LEU A 438 4.98 9.69 8.88
C LEU A 438 4.11 8.94 7.87
N GLY A 439 3.33 9.63 7.05
CA GLY A 439 2.52 9.03 5.97
C GLY A 439 3.33 8.62 4.73
N CYS A 440 4.53 8.07 4.87
CA CYS A 440 5.42 7.69 3.75
C CYS A 440 5.71 8.85 2.77
N GLY A 441 5.80 10.08 3.25
CA GLY A 441 6.04 11.26 2.40
C GLY A 441 4.81 11.77 1.62
N GLN A 442 3.63 11.16 1.79
CA GLN A 442 2.41 11.52 1.09
C GLN A 442 1.93 12.92 1.50
N ALA A 443 1.92 13.85 0.54
CA ALA A 443 1.56 15.26 0.79
C ALA A 443 0.17 15.42 1.40
N ILE A 444 -0.77 14.53 1.07
CA ILE A 444 -2.15 14.60 1.55
C ILE A 444 -2.28 14.61 3.08
N ALA A 445 -1.35 13.98 3.80
CA ALA A 445 -1.34 13.99 5.27
C ALA A 445 -1.01 15.38 5.86
N GLY A 446 -0.20 16.18 5.17
CA GLY A 446 0.12 17.56 5.55
C GLY A 446 -0.76 18.62 4.88
N ASP A 447 -1.32 18.31 3.71
CA ASP A 447 -2.22 19.19 2.95
C ASP A 447 -3.66 19.13 3.47
N GLY A 448 -4.03 18.17 4.32
CA GLY A 448 -5.32 18.15 5.02
C GLY A 448 -5.46 19.25 6.08
N MET A 449 -6.67 19.47 6.58
CA MET A 449 -6.94 20.38 7.71
C MET A 449 -6.43 19.76 9.03
N PHE A 450 -6.50 18.44 9.14
CA PHE A 450 -5.82 17.64 10.16
C PHE A 450 -5.54 16.22 9.63
N ALA A 451 -4.60 15.54 10.27
CA ALA A 451 -4.35 14.12 10.09
C ALA A 451 -4.49 13.37 11.42
N VAL A 452 -4.67 12.06 11.35
CA VAL A 452 -4.90 11.17 12.48
C VAL A 452 -3.96 9.99 12.37
N ALA A 453 -3.23 9.69 13.43
CA ALA A 453 -2.61 8.39 13.66
C ALA A 453 -3.44 7.64 14.71
N MET A 454 -3.88 6.43 14.38
CA MET A 454 -4.72 5.61 15.25
C MET A 454 -3.85 4.65 16.05
N LEU A 455 -3.75 4.89 17.36
CA LEU A 455 -2.88 4.17 18.28
C LEU A 455 -3.69 3.11 19.06
N ALA A 456 -3.30 1.85 18.95
CA ALA A 456 -4.04 0.71 19.50
C ALA A 456 -3.34 0.11 20.72
N GLU A 457 -4.09 -0.26 21.76
CA GLU A 457 -3.62 -1.15 22.84
C GLU A 457 -3.27 -2.52 22.26
N PHE A 458 -1.98 -2.85 22.19
CA PHE A 458 -1.49 -3.91 21.31
C PHE A 458 -1.00 -5.16 22.06
N ALA A 459 0.13 -5.10 22.77
CA ALA A 459 0.75 -6.30 23.33
C ALA A 459 -0.13 -7.08 24.33
N ALA A 460 -0.95 -6.40 25.14
CA ALA A 460 -1.78 -7.07 26.14
C ALA A 460 -2.95 -7.85 25.51
N PRO A 461 -3.81 -7.26 24.65
CA PRO A 461 -4.86 -8.01 23.96
C PRO A 461 -4.35 -9.17 23.11
N LEU A 462 -3.23 -8.99 22.40
CA LEU A 462 -2.64 -10.03 21.56
C LEU A 462 -2.18 -11.25 22.36
N ARG A 463 -1.64 -11.03 23.56
CA ARG A 463 -1.18 -12.10 24.45
C ARG A 463 -2.35 -12.94 24.99
N GLU A 464 -3.48 -12.30 25.23
CA GLU A 464 -4.71 -12.96 25.68
C GLU A 464 -5.39 -13.71 24.52
N ALA A 465 -5.47 -13.06 23.37
CA ALA A 465 -6.21 -13.53 22.22
C ALA A 465 -5.56 -13.03 20.92
N PRO A 466 -4.80 -13.87 20.19
CA PRO A 466 -4.13 -13.47 18.95
C PRO A 466 -5.06 -12.90 17.88
N TRP A 467 -6.32 -13.37 17.81
CA TRP A 467 -7.34 -12.85 16.89
C TRP A 467 -7.69 -11.38 17.13
N THR A 468 -7.35 -10.80 18.28
CA THR A 468 -7.52 -9.36 18.54
C THR A 468 -6.74 -8.49 17.55
N TYR A 469 -5.71 -9.03 16.89
CA TYR A 469 -5.03 -8.33 15.80
C TYR A 469 -6.00 -7.91 14.68
N ARG A 470 -7.00 -8.74 14.36
CA ARG A 470 -8.07 -8.41 13.41
C ARG A 470 -8.90 -7.26 13.95
N THR A 471 -9.41 -7.38 15.17
CA THR A 471 -10.34 -6.40 15.74
C THR A 471 -9.70 -5.04 16.00
N LEU A 472 -8.40 -4.96 16.32
CA LEU A 472 -7.69 -3.68 16.42
C LEU A 472 -7.66 -2.91 15.08
N HIS A 473 -7.43 -3.61 13.96
CA HIS A 473 -7.47 -3.00 12.64
C HIS A 473 -8.90 -2.73 12.18
N GLN A 474 -9.85 -3.62 12.47
CA GLN A 474 -11.26 -3.41 12.15
C GLN A 474 -11.85 -2.21 12.93
N GLU A 475 -11.47 -2.00 14.20
CA GLU A 475 -11.87 -0.80 14.97
C GLU A 475 -11.33 0.48 14.31
N ALA A 476 -10.08 0.44 13.84
CA ALA A 476 -9.46 1.55 13.13
C ALA A 476 -10.14 1.83 11.77
N GLY A 477 -10.55 0.79 11.05
CA GLY A 477 -11.37 0.91 9.83
C GLY A 477 -12.74 1.52 10.12
N LEU A 478 -13.40 1.10 11.20
CA LEU A 478 -14.68 1.67 11.64
C LEU A 478 -14.54 3.16 11.99
N LEU A 479 -13.49 3.55 12.74
CA LEU A 479 -13.15 4.96 12.98
C LEU A 479 -12.96 5.73 11.67
N GLY A 480 -12.22 5.16 10.72
CA GLY A 480 -12.03 5.74 9.40
C GLY A 480 -13.36 5.94 8.66
N GLN A 481 -14.30 5.00 8.77
CA GLN A 481 -15.62 5.12 8.16
C GLN A 481 -16.45 6.26 8.78
N VAL A 482 -16.38 6.42 10.11
CA VAL A 482 -17.00 7.58 10.79
C VAL A 482 -16.41 8.88 10.26
N LEU A 483 -15.08 9.00 10.16
CA LEU A 483 -14.42 10.19 9.62
C LEU A 483 -14.81 10.47 8.18
N TYR A 484 -14.88 9.44 7.32
CA TYR A 484 -15.33 9.60 5.94
C TYR A 484 -16.72 10.22 5.85
N LEU A 485 -17.68 9.68 6.59
CA LEU A 485 -19.08 10.08 6.46
C LEU A 485 -19.36 11.42 7.15
N GLU A 486 -18.77 11.68 8.32
CA GLU A 486 -18.90 12.98 8.98
C GLU A 486 -18.21 14.09 8.19
N ALA A 487 -17.04 13.83 7.58
CA ALA A 487 -16.41 14.79 6.68
C ALA A 487 -17.32 15.05 5.46
N THR A 488 -17.89 14.01 4.86
CA THR A 488 -18.82 14.14 3.72
C THR A 488 -20.06 14.96 4.10
N ALA A 489 -20.62 14.75 5.29
CA ALA A 489 -21.76 15.51 5.81
C ALA A 489 -21.45 17.00 6.02
N LEU A 490 -20.18 17.35 6.22
CA LEU A 490 -19.69 18.74 6.31
C LEU A 490 -19.26 19.32 4.94
N GLY A 491 -19.48 18.60 3.84
CA GLY A 491 -19.00 19.01 2.51
C GLY A 491 -17.49 18.93 2.34
N LEU A 492 -16.82 18.12 3.18
CA LEU A 492 -15.39 17.82 3.14
C LEU A 492 -15.18 16.39 2.62
N ALA A 493 -13.92 15.98 2.54
CA ALA A 493 -13.55 14.62 2.21
C ALA A 493 -12.48 14.08 3.17
N GLY A 494 -12.51 12.78 3.38
CA GLY A 494 -11.47 12.05 4.08
C GLY A 494 -10.57 11.28 3.11
N THR A 495 -9.44 10.81 3.61
CA THR A 495 -8.76 9.64 3.05
C THR A 495 -8.06 8.83 4.13
N GLY A 496 -8.18 7.52 4.01
CA GLY A 496 -7.33 6.58 4.71
C GLY A 496 -5.90 6.60 4.20
N ILE A 497 -4.94 6.35 5.08
CA ILE A 497 -3.53 6.24 4.77
C ILE A 497 -3.01 4.93 5.37
N GLY A 498 -2.93 3.89 4.53
CA GLY A 498 -2.37 2.59 4.92
C GLY A 498 -0.84 2.56 4.94
N CYS A 499 -0.20 3.37 4.09
CA CYS A 499 1.27 3.53 4.09
C CYS A 499 1.69 4.60 5.10
N PHE A 500 2.28 4.15 6.19
CA PHE A 500 2.92 4.99 7.18
C PHE A 500 4.15 4.28 7.75
N PHE A 501 5.15 5.04 8.18
CA PHE A 501 6.31 4.50 8.88
C PHE A 501 5.95 4.19 10.33
N ASP A 502 5.74 2.90 10.63
CA ASP A 502 5.24 2.40 11.90
C ASP A 502 6.10 2.90 13.09
N ASP A 503 7.42 2.63 13.05
CA ASP A 503 8.33 2.92 14.17
C ASP A 503 8.74 4.40 14.25
N ALA A 504 8.74 5.12 13.12
CA ALA A 504 9.03 6.56 13.10
C ALA A 504 7.97 7.38 13.85
N GLY A 505 6.72 6.92 13.85
CA GLY A 505 5.67 7.49 14.70
C GLY A 505 5.95 7.23 16.17
N HIS A 506 6.36 6.01 16.52
CA HIS A 506 6.69 5.62 17.89
C HIS A 506 7.83 6.45 18.47
N GLU A 507 8.86 6.72 17.68
CA GLU A 507 9.94 7.67 18.03
C GLU A 507 9.38 9.07 18.35
N LEU A 508 8.50 9.61 17.50
CA LEU A 508 7.90 10.93 17.70
C LEU A 508 7.03 10.97 18.96
N TYR A 509 6.34 9.88 19.28
CA TYR A 509 5.43 9.81 20.43
C TYR A 509 6.11 9.37 21.72
N GLY A 510 7.39 8.93 21.66
CA GLY A 510 8.17 8.45 22.80
C GLY A 510 7.88 7.02 23.22
N LEU A 511 7.18 6.23 22.38
CA LEU A 511 6.81 4.85 22.70
C LEU A 511 8.05 3.95 22.73
N GLN A 512 8.30 3.32 23.88
CA GLN A 512 9.50 2.50 24.14
C GLN A 512 9.26 0.99 23.99
N ASP A 513 8.00 0.55 23.95
CA ASP A 513 7.62 -0.86 23.92
C ASP A 513 6.45 -1.12 22.97
N GLN A 514 5.95 -2.36 22.98
CA GLN A 514 4.83 -2.80 22.13
C GLN A 514 3.47 -2.68 22.82
N SER A 515 3.37 -1.98 23.95
CA SER A 515 2.09 -1.78 24.65
C SER A 515 1.06 -1.06 23.77
N LEU A 516 1.54 -0.13 22.95
CA LEU A 516 0.76 0.60 21.97
C LEU A 516 1.41 0.47 20.59
N GLN A 517 0.60 0.33 19.53
CA GLN A 517 1.07 0.33 18.15
C GLN A 517 0.17 1.18 17.26
N THR A 518 0.77 1.81 16.25
CA THR A 518 0.02 2.56 15.24
C THR A 518 -0.54 1.56 14.24
N VAL A 519 -1.86 1.53 14.06
CA VAL A 519 -2.53 0.56 13.19
C VAL A 519 -3.09 1.17 11.91
N TYR A 520 -3.36 2.48 11.91
CA TYR A 520 -3.90 3.18 10.75
C TYR A 520 -3.64 4.68 10.79
N HIS A 521 -3.52 5.31 9.64
CA HIS A 521 -3.53 6.76 9.52
C HIS A 521 -4.74 7.22 8.70
N PHE A 522 -5.20 8.45 8.93
CA PHE A 522 -6.30 9.07 8.22
C PHE A 522 -6.06 10.57 8.08
N THR A 523 -6.73 11.24 7.15
CA THR A 523 -6.71 12.71 7.06
C THR A 523 -8.01 13.25 6.49
N VAL A 524 -8.37 14.48 6.88
CA VAL A 524 -9.58 15.17 6.45
C VAL A 524 -9.21 16.54 5.90
N GLY A 525 -9.85 16.94 4.81
CA GLY A 525 -9.66 18.23 4.18
C GLY A 525 -10.68 18.50 3.08
N ARG A 526 -10.49 19.61 2.36
CA ARG A 526 -11.32 19.96 1.20
C ARG A 526 -10.72 19.35 -0.06
N ALA A 527 -11.41 18.40 -0.67
CA ALA A 527 -10.89 17.67 -1.83
C ALA A 527 -10.73 18.57 -3.05
N VAL A 528 -9.60 18.42 -3.75
CA VAL A 528 -9.44 18.96 -5.10
C VAL A 528 -9.99 17.93 -6.10
N THR A 529 -10.92 18.37 -6.95
CA THR A 529 -11.49 17.51 -8.00
C THR A 529 -10.59 17.55 -9.25
N ASP A 530 -10.17 16.38 -9.73
CA ASP A 530 -9.50 16.26 -11.02
C ASP A 530 -10.54 16.15 -12.13
N ALA A 531 -10.76 17.25 -12.85
CA ALA A 531 -11.76 17.35 -13.91
C ALA A 531 -11.49 16.41 -15.11
N ARG A 532 -10.28 15.83 -15.21
CA ARG A 532 -9.94 14.86 -16.26
C ARG A 532 -10.53 13.48 -16.00
N ILE A 533 -10.86 13.18 -14.74
CA ILE A 533 -11.43 11.88 -14.35
C ILE A 533 -12.95 11.98 -14.48
N LEU A 534 -13.51 11.28 -15.45
CA LEU A 534 -14.95 11.19 -15.62
C LEU A 534 -15.57 10.39 -14.47
N SER A 535 -16.78 10.77 -14.07
CA SER A 535 -17.57 10.06 -13.07
C SER A 535 -18.88 9.64 -13.69
N LEU A 536 -19.01 8.36 -14.00
CA LEU A 536 -20.17 7.79 -14.66
C LEU A 536 -21.12 7.14 -13.62
N PRO A 537 -22.43 7.06 -13.93
CA PRO A 537 -23.41 6.40 -13.08
C PRO A 537 -23.01 4.96 -12.75
N PRO A 538 -23.38 4.46 -11.56
CA PRO A 538 -22.98 3.13 -11.09
C PRO A 538 -23.56 1.98 -11.91
N TYR A 539 -24.82 2.15 -12.33
CA TYR A 539 -25.61 1.14 -13.03
C TYR A 539 -26.39 1.80 -14.19
N PRO A 540 -26.69 1.07 -15.28
CA PRO A 540 -27.50 1.59 -16.38
C PRO A 540 -28.89 2.00 -15.90
N ALA A 541 -29.49 3.00 -16.55
CA ALA A 541 -30.91 3.31 -16.35
C ALA A 541 -31.77 2.12 -16.83
N PRO A 542 -32.92 1.83 -16.20
CA PRO A 542 -33.82 0.77 -16.64
C PRO A 542 -34.16 0.93 -18.13
N GLY A 543 -33.83 -0.06 -18.96
CA GLY A 543 -34.10 -0.06 -20.41
C GLY A 543 -32.95 0.36 -21.33
N SER A 544 -31.76 0.67 -20.82
CA SER A 544 -30.57 0.99 -21.63
C SER A 544 -29.70 -0.25 -21.88
N ALA A 545 -29.53 -0.66 -23.14
CA ALA A 545 -28.55 -1.69 -23.52
C ALA A 545 -27.11 -1.19 -23.25
N ALA A 546 -26.26 -2.05 -22.68
CA ALA A 546 -24.88 -1.71 -22.32
C ALA A 546 -23.98 -1.57 -23.56
N ALA A 547 -23.30 -0.42 -23.71
CA ALA A 547 -22.30 -0.21 -24.75
C ALA A 547 -20.94 -0.83 -24.36
N THR A 548 -20.29 -1.47 -25.34
CA THR A 548 -18.99 -2.15 -25.27
C THR A 548 -17.84 -1.13 -25.37
N PRO A 549 -16.69 -1.29 -24.68
CA PRO A 549 -15.58 -0.33 -24.77
C PRO A 549 -14.66 -0.60 -25.98
N ALA A 550 -14.11 0.48 -26.54
CA ALA A 550 -13.15 0.49 -27.65
C ALA A 550 -11.68 0.61 -27.15
N THR A 551 -10.75 0.19 -28.01
CA THR A 551 -9.30 -0.04 -27.82
C THR A 551 -8.41 1.22 -27.72
N PRO A 552 -7.17 1.14 -27.18
CA PRO A 552 -6.37 2.30 -26.76
C PRO A 552 -5.27 2.76 -27.75
N HIS A 553 -4.88 4.04 -27.66
CA HIS A 553 -3.67 4.63 -28.26
C HIS A 553 -2.71 5.20 -27.19
N ALA A 554 -1.42 5.26 -27.55
CA ALA A 554 -0.21 5.36 -26.71
C ALA A 554 0.07 6.74 -26.02
N PRO A 555 0.98 6.82 -25.01
CA PRO A 555 1.14 7.99 -24.15
C PRO A 555 2.28 8.94 -24.56
N GLU A 556 2.11 10.23 -24.26
CA GLU A 556 3.18 11.25 -24.25
C GLU A 556 3.47 11.75 -22.84
N THR A 557 4.75 12.04 -22.60
CA THR A 557 5.37 12.42 -21.33
C THR A 557 5.26 13.92 -21.02
N ARG A 558 5.14 14.28 -19.73
CA ARG A 558 5.49 15.63 -19.28
C ARG A 558 6.01 15.70 -17.84
N THR A 559 7.03 16.52 -17.67
CA THR A 559 7.80 16.83 -16.45
C THR A 559 7.11 17.84 -15.53
N MET A 560 7.39 17.77 -14.22
CA MET A 560 7.03 18.78 -13.22
C MET A 560 8.29 19.29 -12.50
N SER A 561 8.46 20.60 -12.35
CA SER A 561 9.48 21.23 -11.48
C SER A 561 8.80 22.16 -10.46
N GLY A 562 9.03 21.95 -9.17
CA GLY A 562 8.78 22.90 -8.09
C GLY A 562 10.09 23.53 -7.60
N GLU A 563 10.04 24.80 -7.20
CA GLU A 563 11.20 25.60 -6.76
C GLU A 563 11.87 25.04 -5.49
N ARG A 564 13.21 25.09 -5.45
CA ARG A 564 14.06 24.59 -4.35
C ARG A 564 14.60 25.76 -3.52
N THR A 565 14.71 25.60 -2.20
CA THR A 565 15.17 26.65 -1.24
C THR A 565 16.64 26.51 -0.82
N PHE A 566 17.39 25.61 -1.46
CA PHE A 566 18.84 25.46 -1.33
C PHE A 566 19.48 25.44 -2.73
N GLN A 567 20.75 25.86 -2.83
CA GLN A 567 21.45 25.89 -4.11
C GLN A 567 22.17 24.56 -4.36
N ARG A 568 22.24 24.14 -5.62
CA ARG A 568 23.04 22.97 -6.00
C ARG A 568 24.32 23.44 -6.68
N LEU A 569 25.45 22.86 -6.29
CA LEU A 569 26.77 23.18 -6.85
C LEU A 569 27.28 21.98 -7.65
N THR A 570 27.82 22.24 -8.83
CA THR A 570 28.65 21.27 -9.56
C THR A 570 29.94 20.99 -8.79
N PRO A 571 30.65 19.87 -9.07
CA PRO A 571 31.95 19.60 -8.47
C PRO A 571 32.98 20.74 -8.65
N ALA A 572 33.00 21.41 -9.80
CA ALA A 572 33.87 22.55 -10.06
C ALA A 572 33.54 23.77 -9.17
N GLU A 573 32.26 24.11 -9.04
CA GLU A 573 31.79 25.22 -8.18
C GLU A 573 32.00 24.90 -6.69
N ALA A 574 31.76 23.65 -6.28
CA ALA A 574 32.03 23.17 -4.94
C ALA A 574 33.53 23.23 -4.61
N GLN A 575 34.41 22.89 -5.56
CA GLN A 575 35.86 22.97 -5.37
C GLN A 575 36.33 24.41 -5.15
N GLN A 576 35.80 25.36 -5.92
CA GLN A 576 36.06 26.79 -5.71
C GLN A 576 35.55 27.26 -4.35
N MET A 577 34.35 26.84 -3.94
CA MET A 577 33.77 27.20 -2.65
C MET A 577 34.62 26.66 -1.48
N ILE A 578 35.06 25.41 -1.55
CA ILE A 578 35.93 24.79 -0.54
C ILE A 578 37.28 25.52 -0.45
N ALA A 579 37.81 26.02 -1.57
CA ALA A 579 39.09 26.74 -1.59
C ALA A 579 39.00 28.17 -1.02
N HIS A 580 37.84 28.82 -1.09
CA HIS A 580 37.68 30.24 -0.75
C HIS A 580 36.91 30.51 0.55
N GLU A 581 36.05 29.60 0.99
CA GLU A 581 35.16 29.82 2.13
C GLU A 581 35.68 29.14 3.40
N THR A 582 36.45 29.88 4.22
CA THR A 582 37.15 29.34 5.40
C THR A 582 36.23 28.84 6.52
N GLU A 583 34.99 29.31 6.57
CA GLU A 583 33.98 28.92 7.58
C GLU A 583 33.00 27.84 7.06
N LEU A 584 33.24 27.24 5.89
CA LEU A 584 32.35 26.23 5.31
C LEU A 584 32.25 24.99 6.22
N LEU A 585 31.03 24.52 6.48
CA LEU A 585 30.79 23.21 7.07
C LEU A 585 30.50 22.18 5.97
N LEU A 586 31.43 21.26 5.76
CA LEU A 586 31.28 20.13 4.84
C LEU A 586 30.64 18.96 5.56
N LEU A 587 29.53 18.43 5.02
CA LEU A 587 28.80 17.33 5.62
C LEU A 587 28.68 16.16 4.65
N ASP A 588 29.11 14.99 5.11
CA ASP A 588 29.08 13.75 4.34
C ASP A 588 27.97 12.84 4.89
N SER A 589 26.91 12.62 4.09
CA SER A 589 25.75 11.83 4.53
C SER A 589 25.78 10.37 4.07
N ARG A 590 26.94 9.85 3.66
CA ARG A 590 27.13 8.43 3.30
C ARG A 590 27.21 7.56 4.56
N ASP A 591 27.23 6.25 4.44
CA ASP A 591 27.44 5.38 5.60
C ASP A 591 28.85 5.54 6.19
N ALA A 592 29.00 5.16 7.46
CA ALA A 592 30.25 5.34 8.21
C ALA A 592 31.44 4.56 7.61
N THR A 593 31.17 3.43 6.94
CA THR A 593 32.19 2.59 6.30
C THR A 593 32.73 3.27 5.05
N ASP A 594 31.87 3.88 4.24
CA ASP A 594 32.29 4.65 3.06
C ASP A 594 32.94 5.98 3.41
N TYR A 595 32.43 6.68 4.41
CA TYR A 595 33.09 7.86 4.96
C TYR A 595 34.52 7.54 5.42
N ALA A 596 34.72 6.41 6.10
CA ALA A 596 36.05 5.96 6.54
C ALA A 596 36.96 5.53 5.40
N ARG A 597 36.41 4.97 4.31
CA ARG A 597 37.17 4.58 3.10
C ARG A 597 37.68 5.78 2.30
N GLY A 598 36.99 6.92 2.37
CA GLY A 598 37.46 8.18 1.79
C GLY A 598 36.35 9.21 1.68
N HIS A 599 36.66 10.48 1.93
CA HIS A 599 35.73 11.61 1.95
C HIS A 599 36.40 12.90 1.45
N ILE A 600 35.61 13.95 1.19
CA ILE A 600 36.16 15.28 0.84
C ILE A 600 36.92 15.80 2.06
N ASN A 601 38.16 16.24 1.88
CA ASN A 601 39.01 16.66 2.98
C ASN A 601 38.33 17.74 3.84
N GLY A 602 38.24 17.52 5.15
CA GLY A 602 37.56 18.40 6.09
C GLY A 602 36.04 18.16 6.26
N ALA A 603 35.46 17.17 5.57
CA ALA A 603 34.06 16.79 5.77
C ALA A 603 33.83 16.13 7.13
N VAL A 604 32.66 16.41 7.72
CA VAL A 604 32.17 15.78 8.95
C VAL A 604 31.05 14.81 8.59
N HIS A 605 31.12 13.59 9.12
CA HIS A 605 30.09 12.57 8.90
C HIS A 605 28.75 12.98 9.52
N LEU A 606 27.69 12.92 8.71
CA LEU A 606 26.33 13.28 9.06
C LEU A 606 25.42 12.04 8.95
N ASP A 607 24.82 11.64 10.06
CA ASP A 607 23.86 10.54 10.11
C ASP A 607 22.62 10.93 10.94
N GLY A 608 21.65 10.02 11.03
CA GLY A 608 20.43 10.25 11.79
C GLY A 608 20.64 10.49 13.30
N ARG A 609 21.79 10.09 13.86
CA ARG A 609 22.13 10.30 15.29
C ARG A 609 22.85 11.63 15.50
N SER A 610 23.63 12.09 14.53
CA SER A 610 24.44 13.31 14.63
C SER A 610 23.69 14.56 14.18
N ILE A 611 22.66 14.45 13.32
CA ILE A 611 21.98 15.63 12.76
C ILE A 611 21.38 16.57 13.82
N SER A 612 20.68 16.05 14.84
CA SER A 612 20.08 16.90 15.88
C SER A 612 21.12 17.69 16.68
N LYS A 613 22.33 17.11 16.85
CA LYS A 613 23.47 17.80 17.47
C LYS A 613 24.02 18.86 16.52
N THR A 614 24.22 18.53 15.25
CA THR A 614 24.74 19.45 14.22
C THR A 614 23.80 20.63 13.98
N LEU A 615 22.48 20.42 13.94
CA LEU A 615 21.48 21.48 13.79
C LEU A 615 21.46 22.49 14.94
N ARG A 616 21.78 22.04 16.16
CA ARG A 616 21.83 22.88 17.38
C ARG A 616 23.17 23.57 17.57
N ALA A 617 24.27 22.88 17.24
CA ALA A 617 25.62 23.38 17.47
C ALA A 617 26.13 24.32 16.37
N THR A 618 25.58 24.24 15.16
CA THR A 618 26.01 25.06 14.02
C THR A 618 25.20 26.34 13.92
N ALA A 619 25.89 27.50 13.87
CA ALA A 619 25.26 28.79 13.67
C ALA A 619 24.53 28.87 12.32
N LYS A 620 23.31 29.42 12.30
CA LYS A 620 22.42 29.44 11.11
C LYS A 620 22.96 30.25 9.93
N ALA A 621 23.85 31.21 10.19
CA ALA A 621 24.52 31.99 9.17
C ALA A 621 25.73 31.27 8.54
N ARG A 622 26.20 30.15 9.14
CA ARG A 622 27.37 29.42 8.64
C ARG A 622 27.01 28.70 7.33
N PRO A 623 27.79 28.88 6.26
CA PRO A 623 27.55 28.19 5.00
C PRO A 623 27.83 26.70 5.15
N LEU A 624 27.02 25.87 4.49
CA LEU A 624 27.16 24.42 4.55
C LEU A 624 26.98 23.75 3.20
N LEU A 625 27.84 22.79 2.90
CA LEU A 625 27.80 21.97 1.69
C LEU A 625 27.62 20.51 2.11
N ILE A 626 26.56 19.88 1.61
CA ILE A 626 26.20 18.49 1.92
C ILE A 626 26.29 17.63 0.68
N TYR A 627 26.79 16.41 0.82
CA TYR A 627 26.86 15.43 -0.26
C TYR A 627 26.59 13.99 0.22
N CYS A 628 26.12 13.14 -0.71
CA CYS A 628 25.89 11.71 -0.51
C CYS A 628 26.68 10.88 -1.53
N TYR A 629 26.35 9.60 -1.75
CA TYR A 629 26.99 8.73 -2.75
C TYR A 629 26.85 9.28 -4.19
N HIS A 630 25.64 9.17 -4.72
CA HIS A 630 25.19 9.68 -6.00
C HIS A 630 23.70 10.06 -5.87
N GLY A 631 23.16 10.82 -6.82
CA GLY A 631 21.73 11.14 -6.87
C GLY A 631 21.32 12.31 -5.97
N ASN A 632 20.06 12.30 -5.52
CA ASN A 632 19.41 13.44 -4.87
C ASN A 632 19.24 13.26 -3.35
N ALA A 633 19.86 12.26 -2.72
CA ALA A 633 19.65 11.96 -1.30
C ALA A 633 20.18 13.06 -0.35
N SER A 634 21.30 13.71 -0.70
CA SER A 634 21.82 14.88 0.01
C SER A 634 20.91 16.10 -0.06
N GLN A 635 19.96 16.15 -1.01
CA GLN A 635 18.97 17.21 -1.11
C GLN A 635 17.99 17.18 0.05
N THR A 636 17.66 16.00 0.57
CA THR A 636 16.80 15.86 1.76
C THR A 636 17.49 16.47 2.98
N TRP A 637 18.79 16.25 3.12
CA TRP A 637 19.59 16.86 4.18
C TRP A 637 19.76 18.37 3.97
N ALA A 638 20.10 18.82 2.75
CA ALA A 638 20.22 20.23 2.41
C ALA A 638 18.92 20.99 2.67
N GLN A 639 17.79 20.41 2.26
CA GLN A 639 16.47 20.95 2.55
C GLN A 639 16.17 20.98 4.06
N THR A 640 16.57 19.95 4.82
CA THR A 640 16.44 19.94 6.28
C THR A 640 17.21 21.10 6.94
N PHE A 641 18.44 21.38 6.51
CA PHE A 641 19.18 22.53 7.04
C PHE A 641 18.50 23.86 6.66
N ALA A 642 18.09 24.04 5.39
CA ALA A 642 17.37 25.24 4.97
C ALA A 642 16.08 25.47 5.79
N ASP A 643 15.36 24.38 6.04
CA ASP A 643 14.13 24.34 6.82
C ASP A 643 14.31 24.73 8.30
N PHE A 644 15.50 24.49 8.89
CA PHE A 644 15.85 24.90 10.25
C PHE A 644 16.53 26.29 10.30
N GLY A 645 16.28 27.12 9.28
CA GLY A 645 16.67 28.53 9.23
C GLY A 645 18.11 28.78 8.79
N PHE A 646 18.81 27.78 8.24
CA PHE A 646 20.14 28.01 7.67
C PHE A 646 20.01 28.76 6.35
N GLN A 647 20.76 29.85 6.22
CA GLN A 647 20.57 30.81 5.13
C GLN A 647 21.34 30.46 3.86
N ARG A 648 22.44 29.71 3.99
CA ARG A 648 23.37 29.39 2.90
C ARG A 648 23.64 27.90 2.86
N VAL A 649 22.75 27.17 2.19
CA VAL A 649 22.76 25.71 2.11
C VAL A 649 23.00 25.26 0.68
N PHE A 650 23.99 24.38 0.53
CA PHE A 650 24.44 23.87 -0.75
C PHE A 650 24.40 22.34 -0.79
N ASP A 651 23.99 21.79 -1.94
CA ASP A 651 24.00 20.36 -2.26
C ASP A 651 25.01 20.09 -3.39
N LEU A 652 25.84 19.05 -3.24
CA LEU A 652 26.77 18.65 -4.29
C LEU A 652 26.09 17.82 -5.37
N CYS A 653 26.04 18.34 -6.60
CA CYS A 653 25.48 17.64 -7.75
C CYS A 653 26.23 16.34 -8.02
N GLY A 654 25.51 15.22 -7.98
CA GLY A 654 26.09 13.90 -8.25
C GLY A 654 26.90 13.31 -7.09
N GLY A 655 26.92 13.97 -5.93
CA GLY A 655 27.52 13.45 -4.70
C GLY A 655 29.04 13.25 -4.76
N TYR A 656 29.55 12.39 -3.89
CA TYR A 656 30.96 12.08 -3.78
C TYR A 656 31.51 11.39 -5.03
N THR A 657 30.69 10.59 -5.73
CA THR A 657 31.11 9.95 -6.98
C THR A 657 31.40 10.99 -8.07
N ALA A 658 30.55 12.01 -8.23
CA ALA A 658 30.81 13.09 -9.19
C ALA A 658 32.00 13.96 -8.77
N TRP A 659 32.24 14.14 -7.47
CA TRP A 659 33.45 14.78 -6.96
C TRP A 659 34.72 14.01 -7.32
N GLN A 660 34.72 12.70 -7.14
CA GLN A 660 35.85 11.85 -7.52
C GLN A 660 36.07 11.83 -9.04
N ALA A 661 35.00 11.78 -9.82
CA ALA A 661 35.07 11.88 -11.27
C ALA A 661 35.64 13.24 -11.72
N HIS A 662 35.23 14.34 -11.10
CA HIS A 662 35.78 15.68 -11.37
C HIS A 662 37.26 15.78 -11.02
N LEU A 663 37.68 15.20 -9.89
CA LEU A 663 39.10 15.13 -9.53
C LEU A 663 39.90 14.28 -10.53
N ALA A 664 39.32 13.19 -11.03
CA ALA A 664 39.91 12.36 -12.08
C ALA A 664 39.96 13.08 -13.45
N ASP A 665 38.95 13.90 -13.77
CA ASP A 665 38.89 14.74 -14.98
C ASP A 665 39.91 15.88 -14.95
N THR A 666 40.14 16.50 -13.78
CA THR A 666 41.26 17.45 -13.58
C THR A 666 42.64 16.78 -13.61
N LEU A 667 42.67 15.45 -13.68
CA LEU A 667 43.85 14.61 -13.86
C LEU A 667 43.79 13.80 -15.16
N LEU A 668 43.06 14.26 -16.19
CA LEU A 668 43.08 13.54 -17.46
C LEU A 668 44.48 13.62 -18.12
N PRO A 669 45.04 12.46 -18.52
CA PRO A 669 46.22 12.39 -19.34
C PRO A 669 45.92 12.92 -20.76
N SER A 670 46.97 13.42 -21.41
CA SER A 670 46.98 14.03 -22.74
C SER A 670 46.14 13.25 -23.79
N PRO A 671 45.50 13.92 -24.77
CA PRO A 671 44.79 13.25 -25.85
C PRO A 671 45.69 12.26 -26.58
N ASP A 672 45.13 11.08 -26.84
CA ASP A 672 45.74 10.00 -27.58
C ASP A 672 46.02 10.45 -29.03
N THR A 673 47.29 10.51 -29.44
CA THR A 673 47.73 11.10 -30.71
C THR A 673 47.58 10.15 -31.91
N ARG A 674 46.84 9.05 -31.78
CA ARG A 674 46.65 8.04 -32.83
C ARG A 674 45.66 8.55 -33.89
N GLU A 675 46.00 8.47 -35.18
CA GLU A 675 45.08 8.79 -36.27
C GLU A 675 43.96 7.74 -36.36
N LEU A 676 42.70 8.16 -36.16
CA LEU A 676 41.52 7.29 -36.25
C LEU A 676 40.90 7.34 -37.65
N PRO A 677 40.44 6.19 -38.22
CA PRO A 677 39.68 6.19 -39.47
C PRO A 677 38.46 7.11 -39.40
N PHE A 678 38.16 7.84 -40.49
CA PHE A 678 37.08 8.84 -40.52
C PHE A 678 35.72 8.28 -40.03
N ALA A 679 35.35 7.08 -40.49
CA ALA A 679 34.11 6.43 -40.08
C ALA A 679 34.06 6.13 -38.58
N LEU A 680 35.18 5.69 -37.99
CA LEU A 680 35.28 5.43 -36.55
C LEU A 680 35.28 6.74 -35.75
N SER A 681 36.00 7.77 -36.21
CA SER A 681 36.02 9.08 -35.56
C SER A 681 34.63 9.72 -35.54
N ALA A 682 33.91 9.66 -36.67
CA ALA A 682 32.54 10.19 -36.76
C ALA A 682 31.58 9.39 -35.86
N TRP A 683 31.74 8.08 -35.80
CA TRP A 683 30.93 7.23 -34.92
C TRP A 683 31.18 7.53 -33.43
N LEU A 684 32.44 7.67 -33.02
CA LEU A 684 32.82 7.99 -31.64
C LEU A 684 32.29 9.35 -31.20
N GLU A 685 32.40 10.37 -32.06
CA GLU A 685 31.84 11.70 -31.80
C GLU A 685 30.31 11.65 -31.69
N LEU A 686 29.62 10.93 -32.59
CA LEU A 686 28.16 10.78 -32.55
C LEU A 686 27.67 10.07 -31.28
N GLN A 687 28.43 9.10 -30.78
CA GLN A 687 28.11 8.38 -29.54
C GLN A 687 28.56 9.10 -28.26
N GLY A 688 29.20 10.27 -28.37
CA GLY A 688 29.57 11.10 -27.23
C GLY A 688 30.88 10.71 -26.52
N PHE A 689 31.74 9.92 -27.17
CA PHE A 689 33.02 9.45 -26.60
C PHE A 689 34.20 10.39 -26.86
N GLY A 690 34.05 11.31 -27.82
CA GLY A 690 35.19 12.04 -28.38
C GLY A 690 36.15 11.09 -29.12
N ARG A 691 37.28 11.60 -29.63
CA ARG A 691 38.26 10.80 -30.40
C ARG A 691 39.15 9.91 -29.50
N VAL A 692 38.56 9.25 -28.50
CA VAL A 692 39.25 8.46 -27.48
C VAL A 692 38.69 7.04 -27.49
N LEU A 693 39.56 6.05 -27.65
CA LEU A 693 39.19 4.66 -27.89
C LEU A 693 38.57 3.96 -26.66
N ASP A 694 38.98 4.36 -25.46
CA ASP A 694 38.56 3.72 -24.20
C ASP A 694 37.78 4.68 -23.29
N ALA A 695 37.20 5.75 -23.85
CA ALA A 695 36.43 6.72 -23.09
C ALA A 695 35.18 6.07 -22.47
N ALA A 696 35.10 6.04 -21.15
CA ALA A 696 33.92 5.55 -20.46
C ALA A 696 32.86 6.66 -20.34
N LEU A 697 31.61 6.39 -20.72
CA LEU A 697 30.52 7.37 -20.58
C LEU A 697 30.27 7.69 -19.10
N PRO A 698 30.13 8.98 -18.73
CA PRO A 698 29.86 9.38 -17.36
C PRO A 698 28.58 8.74 -16.82
N GLY A 699 28.66 8.16 -15.61
CA GLY A 699 27.53 7.58 -14.90
C GLY A 699 27.14 6.15 -15.29
N SER A 700 27.63 5.62 -16.42
CA SER A 700 27.38 4.23 -16.84
C SER A 700 28.66 3.40 -16.99
N GLY A 701 29.82 4.04 -17.16
CA GLY A 701 31.09 3.33 -17.42
C GLY A 701 31.14 2.61 -18.77
N VAL A 702 30.16 2.84 -19.65
CA VAL A 702 30.10 2.20 -20.97
C VAL A 702 31.22 2.74 -21.86
N THR A 703 32.10 1.87 -22.37
CA THR A 703 33.17 2.23 -23.31
C THR A 703 32.68 2.22 -24.77
N PRO A 704 33.46 2.73 -25.74
CA PRO A 704 33.09 2.68 -27.15
C PRO A 704 32.91 1.25 -27.65
N LEU A 705 33.78 0.34 -27.21
CA LEU A 705 33.70 -1.08 -27.55
C LEU A 705 32.40 -1.71 -27.02
N MET A 706 32.06 -1.45 -25.76
CA MET A 706 30.80 -1.90 -25.16
C MET A 706 29.58 -1.41 -25.94
N ARG A 707 29.55 -0.11 -26.29
CA ARG A 707 28.45 0.48 -27.05
C ARG A 707 28.34 -0.09 -28.45
N ALA A 708 29.46 -0.34 -29.12
CA ALA A 708 29.48 -0.98 -30.44
C ALA A 708 28.94 -2.42 -30.38
N CYS A 709 29.32 -3.18 -29.35
CA CYS A 709 28.81 -4.54 -29.11
C CYS A 709 27.30 -4.55 -28.83
N GLN A 710 26.80 -3.62 -28.00
CA GLN A 710 25.37 -3.48 -27.69
C GLN A 710 24.53 -3.19 -28.96
N LEU A 711 25.09 -2.42 -29.89
CA LEU A 711 24.43 -2.05 -31.14
C LEU A 711 24.61 -3.10 -32.25
N GLY A 712 25.40 -4.15 -32.02
CA GLY A 712 25.73 -5.16 -33.04
C GLY A 712 26.57 -4.62 -34.21
N ALA A 713 27.31 -3.52 -34.01
CA ALA A 713 28.03 -2.83 -35.07
C ALA A 713 29.40 -3.49 -35.37
N THR A 714 29.40 -4.63 -36.07
CA THR A 714 30.59 -5.48 -36.32
C THR A 714 31.79 -4.72 -36.86
N GLU A 715 31.60 -3.87 -37.87
CA GLU A 715 32.69 -3.13 -38.51
C GLU A 715 33.36 -2.13 -37.54
N ILE A 716 32.60 -1.57 -36.60
CA ILE A 716 33.10 -0.67 -35.55
C ILE A 716 33.82 -1.47 -34.46
N VAL A 717 33.27 -2.61 -34.05
CA VAL A 717 33.90 -3.51 -33.08
C VAL A 717 35.27 -3.97 -33.60
N GLU A 718 35.35 -4.44 -34.85
CA GLU A 718 36.63 -4.85 -35.46
C GLU A 718 37.64 -3.71 -35.53
N ALA A 719 37.19 -2.49 -35.85
CA ALA A 719 38.05 -1.32 -35.92
C ALA A 719 38.60 -0.94 -34.53
N LEU A 720 37.75 -0.96 -33.50
CA LEU A 720 38.14 -0.69 -32.12
C LEU A 720 39.14 -1.74 -31.59
N LEU A 721 38.87 -3.03 -31.84
CA LEU A 721 39.76 -4.12 -31.44
C LEU A 721 41.13 -4.05 -32.15
N LYS A 722 41.17 -3.74 -33.46
CA LYS A 722 42.43 -3.54 -34.21
C LYS A 722 43.27 -2.38 -33.65
N LEU A 723 42.62 -1.37 -33.08
CA LEU A 723 43.26 -0.24 -32.44
C LEU A 723 43.59 -0.47 -30.95
N GLY A 724 43.31 -1.67 -30.44
CA GLY A 724 43.66 -2.09 -29.08
C GLY A 724 42.74 -1.51 -28.00
N ALA A 725 41.45 -1.31 -28.31
CA ALA A 725 40.46 -0.96 -27.29
C ALA A 725 40.41 -2.03 -26.19
N ASP A 726 40.24 -1.60 -24.93
CA ASP A 726 40.27 -2.49 -23.77
C ASP A 726 39.02 -3.38 -23.73
N VAL A 727 39.23 -4.69 -23.91
CA VAL A 727 38.18 -5.71 -23.83
C VAL A 727 37.77 -6.04 -22.40
N HIS A 728 38.59 -5.68 -21.41
CA HIS A 728 38.42 -5.99 -19.99
C HIS A 728 37.81 -4.84 -19.18
N ALA A 729 37.64 -3.67 -19.80
CA ALA A 729 36.91 -2.58 -19.19
C ALA A 729 35.51 -3.06 -18.80
N SER A 730 35.04 -2.65 -17.62
CA SER A 730 33.73 -3.00 -17.07
C SER A 730 32.89 -1.74 -16.86
N ASN A 731 31.59 -1.84 -17.15
CA ASN A 731 30.64 -0.76 -16.91
C ASN A 731 30.23 -0.70 -15.42
N SER A 732 29.31 0.19 -15.05
CA SER A 732 28.86 0.38 -13.66
C SER A 732 28.16 -0.83 -13.02
N ASP A 733 27.79 -1.84 -13.82
CA ASP A 733 27.18 -3.08 -13.34
C ASP A 733 28.21 -4.24 -13.32
N GLY A 734 29.47 -3.95 -13.62
CA GLY A 734 30.53 -4.95 -13.79
C GLY A 734 30.49 -5.70 -15.12
N ASN A 735 29.65 -5.29 -16.09
CA ASN A 735 29.52 -5.95 -17.39
C ASN A 735 30.62 -5.49 -18.36
N GLN A 736 31.24 -6.44 -19.08
CA GLN A 736 32.24 -6.19 -20.13
C GLN A 736 31.63 -6.23 -21.55
N ALA A 737 32.42 -5.91 -22.57
CA ALA A 737 31.97 -5.88 -23.97
C ALA A 737 31.36 -7.22 -24.44
N LEU A 738 31.86 -8.36 -23.93
CA LEU A 738 31.34 -9.70 -24.26
C LEU A 738 29.89 -9.91 -23.80
N TRP A 739 29.55 -9.38 -22.62
CA TRP A 739 28.18 -9.41 -22.10
C TRP A 739 27.23 -8.66 -23.04
N LEU A 740 27.65 -7.50 -23.54
CA LEU A 740 26.82 -6.69 -24.43
C LEU A 740 26.69 -7.25 -25.85
N ALA A 741 27.68 -8.02 -26.32
CA ALA A 741 27.53 -8.81 -27.54
C ALA A 741 26.44 -9.88 -27.39
N CYS A 742 26.37 -10.53 -26.22
CA CYS A 742 25.27 -11.45 -25.90
C CYS A 742 23.96 -10.68 -25.73
N TYR A 743 23.95 -9.47 -25.18
CA TYR A 743 22.76 -8.62 -25.12
C TYR A 743 22.19 -8.33 -26.52
N ALA A 744 23.05 -8.07 -27.51
CA ALA A 744 22.66 -7.83 -28.89
C ALA A 744 22.31 -9.11 -29.69
N ASP A 745 22.43 -10.30 -29.09
CA ASP A 745 22.27 -11.60 -29.77
C ASP A 745 23.18 -11.76 -31.00
N ALA A 746 24.43 -11.32 -30.87
CA ALA A 746 25.40 -11.23 -31.97
C ALA A 746 26.56 -12.25 -31.79
N PRO A 747 26.38 -13.54 -32.14
CA PRO A 747 27.37 -14.58 -31.88
C PRO A 747 28.71 -14.38 -32.61
N ALA A 748 28.73 -13.69 -33.76
CA ALA A 748 29.96 -13.38 -34.48
C ALA A 748 30.89 -12.43 -33.69
N LEU A 749 30.31 -11.53 -32.86
CA LEU A 749 31.10 -10.63 -32.02
C LEU A 749 31.72 -11.35 -30.82
N ILE A 750 31.09 -12.41 -30.33
CA ILE A 750 31.61 -13.24 -29.22
C ILE A 750 32.98 -13.82 -29.62
N GLU A 751 33.09 -14.35 -30.85
CA GLU A 751 34.35 -14.88 -31.37
C GLU A 751 35.43 -13.80 -31.47
N ALA A 752 35.09 -12.64 -32.01
CA ALA A 752 36.02 -11.53 -32.18
C ALA A 752 36.54 -11.01 -30.83
N LEU A 753 35.67 -10.91 -29.83
CA LEU A 753 36.03 -10.43 -28.49
C LEU A 753 36.87 -11.45 -27.72
N VAL A 754 36.53 -12.74 -27.76
CA VAL A 754 37.33 -13.80 -27.11
C VAL A 754 38.69 -13.94 -27.81
N ALA A 755 38.75 -13.82 -29.13
CA ALA A 755 40.02 -13.80 -29.87
C ALA A 755 40.89 -12.57 -29.52
N ALA A 756 40.26 -11.45 -29.16
CA ALA A 756 40.93 -10.26 -28.65
C ALA A 756 41.26 -10.31 -27.15
N GLY A 757 40.94 -11.41 -26.46
CA GLY A 757 41.33 -11.67 -25.08
C GLY A 757 40.21 -11.58 -24.04
N ALA A 758 38.96 -11.32 -24.42
CA ALA A 758 37.85 -11.30 -23.47
C ALA A 758 37.66 -12.67 -22.79
N ASP A 759 37.47 -12.66 -21.47
CA ASP A 759 37.25 -13.88 -20.68
C ASP A 759 35.79 -14.36 -20.84
N PRO A 760 35.54 -15.55 -21.42
CA PRO A 760 34.19 -16.09 -21.56
C PRO A 760 33.49 -16.36 -20.21
N ASP A 761 34.26 -16.50 -19.14
CA ASP A 761 33.78 -16.77 -17.78
C ASP A 761 33.71 -15.54 -16.88
N HIS A 762 33.97 -14.34 -17.43
CA HIS A 762 33.83 -13.08 -16.69
C HIS A 762 32.46 -12.97 -16.02
N ARG A 763 32.47 -12.50 -14.77
CA ARG A 763 31.30 -12.30 -13.92
C ARG A 763 31.15 -10.84 -13.55
N ASN A 764 29.93 -10.35 -13.68
CA ASN A 764 29.59 -8.98 -13.30
C ASN A 764 29.49 -8.82 -11.77
N ASP A 765 29.18 -7.61 -11.30
CA ASP A 765 29.20 -7.28 -9.86
C ASP A 765 28.15 -8.07 -9.05
N SER A 766 27.16 -8.68 -9.72
CA SER A 766 26.15 -9.57 -9.13
C SER A 766 26.55 -11.06 -9.18
N GLY A 767 27.77 -11.37 -9.63
CA GLY A 767 28.27 -12.74 -9.77
C GLY A 767 27.70 -13.53 -10.95
N VAL A 768 26.98 -12.88 -11.87
CA VAL A 768 26.37 -13.53 -13.05
C VAL A 768 27.37 -13.55 -14.19
N SER A 769 27.54 -14.71 -14.86
CA SER A 769 28.42 -14.84 -16.04
C SER A 769 27.68 -14.54 -17.34
N THR A 770 28.44 -14.24 -18.40
CA THR A 770 27.88 -13.98 -19.73
C THR A 770 27.05 -15.16 -20.26
N LEU A 771 27.47 -16.40 -19.96
CA LEU A 771 26.75 -17.63 -20.31
C LEU A 771 25.41 -17.76 -19.56
N MET A 772 25.37 -17.40 -18.27
CA MET A 772 24.13 -17.38 -17.48
C MET A 772 23.10 -16.41 -18.07
N TYR A 773 23.55 -15.21 -18.44
CA TYR A 773 22.67 -14.24 -19.09
C TYR A 773 22.14 -14.77 -20.42
N ALA A 774 23.00 -15.29 -21.30
CA ALA A 774 22.58 -15.84 -22.59
C ALA A 774 21.56 -17.00 -22.43
N ALA A 775 21.76 -17.86 -21.43
CA ALA A 775 20.83 -18.95 -21.09
C ALA A 775 19.47 -18.43 -20.59
N SER A 776 19.48 -17.44 -19.70
CA SER A 776 18.28 -16.80 -19.13
C SER A 776 17.47 -15.99 -20.15
N ALA A 777 18.15 -15.42 -21.14
CA ALA A 777 17.52 -14.68 -22.22
C ALA A 777 17.10 -15.59 -23.40
N GLY A 778 17.37 -16.90 -23.33
CA GLY A 778 17.02 -17.86 -24.38
C GLY A 778 17.81 -17.68 -25.69
N LYS A 779 19.02 -17.12 -25.63
CA LYS A 779 19.85 -16.80 -26.79
C LYS A 779 20.69 -18.00 -27.23
N THR A 780 20.02 -18.96 -27.88
CA THR A 780 20.58 -20.28 -28.21
C THR A 780 21.92 -20.18 -28.96
N ALA A 781 22.03 -19.29 -29.95
CA ALA A 781 23.26 -19.15 -30.75
C ALA A 781 24.44 -18.58 -29.94
N CYS A 782 24.18 -17.66 -29.00
CA CYS A 782 25.19 -17.15 -28.08
C CYS A 782 25.63 -18.23 -27.07
N VAL A 783 24.68 -19.01 -26.52
CA VAL A 783 24.98 -20.14 -25.62
C VAL A 783 25.86 -21.17 -26.32
N GLU A 784 25.50 -21.58 -27.54
CA GLU A 784 26.30 -22.52 -28.33
C GLU A 784 27.72 -21.98 -28.56
N ARG A 785 27.84 -20.70 -28.93
CA ARG A 785 29.14 -20.10 -29.24
C ARG A 785 30.03 -19.94 -28.01
N LEU A 786 29.49 -19.48 -26.89
CA LEU A 786 30.24 -19.36 -25.62
C LEU A 786 30.76 -20.72 -25.15
N LEU A 787 29.94 -21.76 -25.22
CA LEU A 787 30.34 -23.12 -24.86
C LEU A 787 31.43 -23.66 -25.80
N ALA A 788 31.34 -23.37 -27.10
CA ALA A 788 32.37 -23.75 -28.07
C ALA A 788 33.72 -23.04 -27.82
N LEU A 789 33.68 -21.84 -27.22
CA LEU A 789 34.85 -21.05 -26.84
C LEU A 789 35.35 -21.34 -25.42
N GLY A 790 34.75 -22.30 -24.72
CA GLY A 790 35.25 -22.81 -23.45
C GLY A 790 34.60 -22.25 -22.19
N ALA A 791 33.49 -21.50 -22.30
CA ALA A 791 32.75 -21.01 -21.13
C ALA A 791 32.29 -22.17 -20.22
N ASP A 792 32.53 -22.06 -18.92
CA ASP A 792 32.15 -23.04 -17.91
C ASP A 792 30.67 -22.86 -17.50
N PRO A 793 29.80 -23.88 -17.73
CA PRO A 793 28.39 -23.81 -17.33
C PRO A 793 28.15 -24.12 -15.85
N THR A 794 29.18 -24.50 -15.08
CA THR A 794 29.04 -25.01 -13.70
C THR A 794 29.04 -23.96 -12.58
N PRO A 795 29.67 -22.77 -12.70
CA PRO A 795 29.68 -21.79 -11.63
C PRO A 795 28.26 -21.32 -11.25
N GLU A 796 28.05 -20.95 -9.98
CA GLU A 796 26.75 -20.49 -9.44
C GLU A 796 26.72 -18.97 -9.26
N SER A 797 25.56 -18.33 -9.50
CA SER A 797 25.31 -16.92 -9.20
C SER A 797 25.27 -16.69 -7.68
N ALA A 798 25.18 -15.42 -7.24
CA ALA A 798 25.02 -15.09 -5.82
C ALA A 798 23.78 -15.76 -5.16
N ASP A 799 22.78 -16.10 -5.97
CA ASP A 799 21.54 -16.78 -5.55
C ASP A 799 21.60 -18.31 -5.68
N GLY A 800 22.76 -18.88 -6.03
CA GLY A 800 22.97 -20.33 -6.12
C GLY A 800 22.48 -20.98 -7.41
N PHE A 801 22.27 -20.22 -8.49
CA PHE A 801 21.81 -20.75 -9.79
C PHE A 801 22.97 -20.90 -10.78
N THR A 802 23.02 -22.04 -11.48
CA THR A 802 23.95 -22.25 -12.62
C THR A 802 23.32 -21.76 -13.93
N ALA A 803 24.13 -21.64 -15.00
CA ALA A 803 23.59 -21.35 -16.33
C ALA A 803 22.52 -22.37 -16.78
N LEU A 804 22.67 -23.64 -16.35
CA LEU A 804 21.70 -24.70 -16.62
C LEU A 804 20.34 -24.46 -15.94
N ASP A 805 20.36 -23.98 -14.70
CA ASP A 805 19.13 -23.67 -13.93
C ASP A 805 18.39 -22.46 -14.52
N MET A 806 19.14 -21.56 -15.13
CA MET A 806 18.62 -20.34 -15.76
C MET A 806 18.15 -20.54 -17.20
N ALA A 807 18.23 -21.74 -17.80
CA ALA A 807 17.90 -21.95 -19.20
C ALA A 807 16.41 -21.66 -19.52
N ALA A 808 16.15 -20.58 -20.27
CA ALA A 808 14.80 -20.12 -20.59
C ALA A 808 14.08 -20.93 -21.69
N ASN A 809 14.82 -21.71 -22.49
CA ASN A 809 14.26 -22.55 -23.54
C ASN A 809 14.91 -23.93 -23.62
N ARG A 810 14.25 -24.86 -24.33
CA ARG A 810 14.67 -26.26 -24.43
C ARG A 810 16.02 -26.43 -25.14
N GLU A 811 16.34 -25.56 -26.08
CA GLU A 811 17.57 -25.62 -26.88
C GLU A 811 18.79 -25.24 -26.04
N CYS A 812 18.72 -24.13 -25.31
CA CYS A 812 19.73 -23.71 -24.34
C CYS A 812 19.94 -24.80 -23.27
N LEU A 813 18.85 -25.35 -22.73
CA LEU A 813 18.90 -26.44 -21.76
C LEU A 813 19.63 -27.68 -22.31
N ASN A 814 19.38 -28.05 -23.57
CA ASN A 814 20.03 -29.19 -24.20
C ASN A 814 21.53 -28.95 -24.45
N LEU A 815 21.91 -27.75 -24.88
CA LEU A 815 23.32 -27.35 -25.07
C LEU A 815 24.08 -27.39 -23.75
N LEU A 816 23.52 -26.81 -22.68
CA LEU A 816 24.13 -26.75 -21.35
C LEU A 816 24.23 -28.15 -20.70
N ARG A 817 23.22 -29.01 -20.88
CA ARG A 817 23.29 -30.42 -20.46
C ARG A 817 24.40 -31.19 -21.18
N LYS A 818 24.61 -30.92 -22.46
CA LYS A 818 25.65 -31.58 -23.27
C LYS A 818 27.05 -31.09 -22.88
N ALA A 819 27.18 -29.81 -22.55
CA ALA A 819 28.45 -29.22 -22.10
C ALA A 819 28.88 -29.69 -20.70
N ARG A 820 27.92 -30.02 -19.83
CA ARG A 820 28.17 -30.68 -18.55
C ARG A 820 28.62 -32.13 -18.77
N LYS A 821 29.91 -32.38 -19.04
CA LYS A 821 30.45 -33.75 -19.01
C LYS A 821 30.27 -34.34 -17.59
N PRO A 822 29.99 -35.65 -17.47
CA PRO A 822 29.92 -36.28 -16.15
C PRO A 822 31.33 -36.33 -15.57
N ASN A 823 31.52 -35.84 -14.34
CA ASN A 823 32.69 -36.26 -13.57
C ASN A 823 32.61 -37.78 -13.37
N ALA A 824 33.70 -38.44 -13.74
CA ALA A 824 34.04 -39.81 -13.34
C ALA A 824 34.29 -39.88 -11.82
#